data_AF-A0A350J5S9-F1
#
_entry.id   AF-A0A350J5S9-F1
#
_cell.length_a   1.000
_cell.length_b   1.000
_cell.length_c   1.000
_cell.angle_alpha   90.00
_cell.angle_beta   90.00
_cell.angle_gamma   90.00
#
_symmetry.space_group_name_H-M   'P 1'
#
loop_
_entity.id
_entity.type
_entity.pdbx_description
1 polymer ?
#
loop_
_entity_poly.entity_id
_entity_poly.type
_entity_poly.pdbx_seq_one_letter_code
_entity_poly.pdbx_strand_id
1 'polypeptide(L)'
;MIDFYNAFISYKHAPLDSKVAEYVQKNLERFVVPEKIAKKTGRKRIERIFRDKDELPITSDLTDTISNALEKSEYLIVICSPNTKKSIWVQREIEFFLKTHSKSNILTVLAEGEPGEVIPEILLTREKTFVDEDGNERTVNENVEPLSCDFRMPFKQARKEELPRLAAPLLGCSYDELMNRSRQYRMRRLGLLFGLISSVAIAFGAYFATSQIKIKDNLMEARRNRAMYLANESEKMFKDEQRVKAIFLALEALPKVSGDPLIPQVVRALTDATLSYRAPSGNDIESCWIYGMPNNIMSFKLSEGSSRVGVLDSSNMIRVWDAEDHDVLFSKTFDENVYGYFFVGEDDLVVLTVLEVVSYDLDSGDENWSYDAERPIKETSIGMAGNDLIFAVTNQIIKMDAENGDIIKSLDINTSLPSEDVVYYRYYPSPEGTRVAIETLYGFDSFCITIMDMETGEVINTPLMGDSYKDVGWSGEDRLLVSYVLTKESYNMSGGDISLIDNTDLTICCYDASDASEIWTSDSSYTDICIESGFLDLPETGTVLYYAGNIGIMYDINDGTKKNNYNLNDSIVHSSDRDDNGWPIFITEQGDFASPVPSYGDNALLFYEEFSDELARVVVGAGVYAMKEDSREIIYYDVGIYDDNYVYTEDIVVANHNKCYMDENVIAIINDNGVESISIDLVDPYENELIGTAVPEEDIYLSSTNILGTYDGTLYIACSDLNGISLLEVDIENATCKFEPFMDYDSYDACYYCSMNGDGIITCLSTKNNGDTMVTVYDLDEDSSESYDYPHETASPVGAPVLEGDLIFVFDENGSFIVDTKEDEIIFPDIPDGKEACTLSAYDPESGYFALSGTGYICLYNGEFELVEEIDVSYAPVLGIDFLTIDESEGSMLLAVLGTGYLQRYDGATGEFLGRTEITHDYADSKVTECEYDPEWNAVYITTDSVTDVFDVDYFYEIATIPRGIGHHAGTDRFYVLSLVDLSCQYLGYFEHYTLEEIEERAAEMLDGYEMAAEERSLYGI
;
A
#
# COMPACT_ATOMS: atom_id res chain seq x y z
N MET A 1 6.55 63.21 -80.97
CA MET A 1 6.27 61.99 -81.75
C MET A 1 7.31 60.96 -81.33
N ILE A 2 6.92 59.70 -81.14
CA ILE A 2 7.70 58.70 -80.42
C ILE A 2 8.63 58.00 -81.42
N ASP A 3 9.93 58.03 -81.17
CA ASP A 3 10.92 57.77 -82.23
C ASP A 3 11.65 56.41 -82.14
N PHE A 4 11.20 55.43 -81.32
CA PHE A 4 11.96 54.18 -81.13
C PHE A 4 11.14 52.92 -80.74
N TYR A 5 11.44 51.79 -81.41
CA TYR A 5 10.95 50.43 -81.13
C TYR A 5 12.12 49.46 -80.87
N ASN A 6 11.95 48.51 -79.92
CA ASN A 6 12.94 47.47 -79.64
C ASN A 6 13.08 46.48 -80.81
N ALA A 7 11.97 46.14 -81.47
CA ALA A 7 11.98 45.33 -82.67
C ALA A 7 10.71 45.55 -83.51
N PHE A 8 10.82 45.34 -84.82
CA PHE A 8 9.70 45.20 -85.75
C PHE A 8 9.51 43.72 -86.09
N ILE A 9 8.29 43.18 -86.08
CA ILE A 9 8.02 41.81 -86.52
C ILE A 9 7.46 41.84 -87.95
N SER A 10 8.23 41.31 -88.90
CA SER A 10 7.82 41.12 -90.29
C SER A 10 7.40 39.66 -90.51
N TYR A 11 6.20 39.46 -91.05
CA TYR A 11 5.62 38.13 -91.28
C TYR A 11 4.53 38.20 -92.35
N LYS A 12 4.18 37.05 -92.94
CA LYS A 12 2.99 36.96 -93.80
C LYS A 12 1.76 36.75 -92.91
N HIS A 13 0.63 37.42 -93.19
CA HIS A 13 -0.64 37.23 -92.45
C HIS A 13 -1.32 35.85 -92.67
N ALA A 14 -0.54 34.77 -92.81
CA ALA A 14 -1.05 33.41 -92.74
C ALA A 14 -1.41 33.05 -91.29
N PRO A 15 -2.37 32.13 -91.05
CA PRO A 15 -2.83 31.81 -89.69
C PRO A 15 -1.73 31.37 -88.73
N LEU A 16 -0.78 30.54 -89.21
CA LEU A 16 0.34 30.05 -88.39
C LEU A 16 1.33 31.16 -88.05
N ASP A 17 1.81 31.89 -89.06
CA ASP A 17 2.78 32.97 -88.91
C ASP A 17 2.24 34.09 -88.00
N SER A 18 0.95 34.43 -88.14
CA SER A 18 0.28 35.41 -87.27
C SER A 18 0.23 34.96 -85.81
N LYS A 19 -0.03 33.67 -85.58
CA LYS A 19 -0.05 33.08 -84.24
C LYS A 19 1.34 33.07 -83.60
N VAL A 20 2.37 32.73 -84.37
CA VAL A 20 3.77 32.75 -83.90
C VAL A 20 4.22 34.19 -83.62
N ALA A 21 3.94 35.14 -84.52
CA ALA A 21 4.22 36.56 -84.33
C ALA A 21 3.57 37.12 -83.06
N GLU A 22 2.30 36.79 -82.80
CA GLU A 22 1.61 37.17 -81.56
C GLU A 22 2.26 36.61 -80.31
N TYR A 23 2.61 35.33 -80.37
CA TYR A 23 3.18 34.64 -79.23
C TYR A 23 4.55 35.22 -78.88
N VAL A 24 5.39 35.47 -79.89
CA VAL A 24 6.72 36.08 -79.73
C VAL A 24 6.58 37.50 -79.17
N GLN A 25 5.72 38.35 -79.75
CA GLN A 25 5.49 39.71 -79.25
C GLN A 25 5.09 39.70 -77.76
N LYS A 26 4.01 39.00 -77.41
CA LYS A 26 3.44 39.01 -76.07
C LYS A 26 4.40 38.50 -75.00
N ASN A 27 5.20 37.48 -75.31
CA ASN A 27 6.11 36.89 -74.33
C ASN A 27 7.45 37.62 -74.23
N LEU A 28 7.93 38.27 -75.30
CA LEU A 28 9.06 39.18 -75.21
C LEU A 28 8.71 40.42 -74.38
N GLU A 29 7.50 40.97 -74.57
CA GLU A 29 7.03 42.12 -73.77
C GLU A 29 6.87 41.80 -72.27
N ARG A 30 6.55 40.54 -71.93
CA ARG A 30 6.40 40.07 -70.55
C ARG A 30 7.67 39.45 -69.96
N PHE A 31 8.79 39.51 -70.69
CA PHE A 31 10.01 38.85 -70.26
C PHE A 31 10.64 39.59 -69.06
N VAL A 32 10.78 38.89 -67.92
CA VAL A 32 11.31 39.49 -66.68
C VAL A 32 12.83 39.52 -66.74
N VAL A 33 13.41 40.72 -66.85
CA VAL A 33 14.87 40.91 -66.91
C VAL A 33 15.47 40.82 -65.49
N PRO A 34 16.46 39.94 -65.24
CA PRO A 34 17.15 39.89 -63.94
C PRO A 34 17.82 41.22 -63.59
N GLU A 35 17.71 41.67 -62.34
CA GLU A 35 18.11 43.02 -61.89
C GLU A 35 19.57 43.38 -62.25
N LYS A 36 20.51 42.42 -62.16
CA LYS A 36 21.91 42.64 -62.54
C LYS A 36 22.11 42.84 -64.04
N ILE A 37 21.33 42.17 -64.88
CA ILE A 37 21.36 42.36 -66.35
C ILE A 37 20.75 43.70 -66.69
N ALA A 38 19.64 44.07 -66.05
CA ALA A 38 19.03 45.39 -66.21
C ALA A 38 19.98 46.52 -65.79
N LYS A 39 20.74 46.35 -64.70
CA LYS A 39 21.78 47.31 -64.25
C LYS A 39 22.99 47.35 -65.20
N LYS A 40 23.42 46.21 -65.76
CA LYS A 40 24.59 46.11 -66.66
C LYS A 40 24.32 46.66 -68.06
N THR A 41 23.14 46.38 -68.62
CA THR A 41 22.80 46.70 -70.02
C THR A 41 21.98 47.99 -70.15
N GLY A 42 21.47 48.52 -69.03
CA GLY A 42 20.56 49.67 -69.00
C GLY A 42 19.13 49.36 -69.45
N ARG A 43 18.86 48.15 -69.97
CA ARG A 43 17.54 47.72 -70.47
C ARG A 43 16.77 47.00 -69.37
N LYS A 44 15.78 47.67 -68.78
CA LYS A 44 14.94 47.09 -67.71
C LYS A 44 13.85 46.14 -68.21
N ARG A 45 13.45 46.27 -69.48
CA ARG A 45 12.31 45.57 -70.09
C ARG A 45 12.34 45.74 -71.63
N ILE A 46 11.86 44.74 -72.35
CA ILE A 46 11.57 44.81 -73.79
C ILE A 46 10.10 45.20 -73.87
N GLU A 47 9.73 46.37 -74.37
CA GLU A 47 8.34 46.84 -74.26
C GLU A 47 7.70 47.31 -75.54
N ARG A 48 8.51 47.67 -76.53
CA ARG A 48 8.00 48.32 -77.74
C ARG A 48 8.34 47.46 -78.94
N ILE A 49 7.55 46.42 -79.16
CA ILE A 49 7.65 45.58 -80.36
C ILE A 49 6.53 45.96 -81.31
N PHE A 50 6.88 46.47 -82.48
CA PHE A 50 5.89 46.80 -83.50
C PHE A 50 5.54 45.53 -84.30
N ARG A 51 4.24 45.26 -84.44
CA ARG A 51 3.71 44.19 -85.28
C ARG A 51 2.62 44.80 -86.14
N ASP A 52 2.77 44.77 -87.46
CA ASP A 52 1.69 45.21 -88.35
C ASP A 52 0.51 44.23 -88.26
N LYS A 53 -0.73 44.74 -88.18
CA LYS A 53 -1.93 43.94 -87.88
C LYS A 53 -3.02 44.01 -88.95
N ASP A 54 -2.91 44.85 -89.98
CA ASP A 54 -4.04 45.14 -90.89
C ASP A 54 -3.75 44.86 -92.38
N GLU A 55 -4.72 44.27 -93.07
CA GLU A 55 -4.80 44.26 -94.54
C GLU A 55 -5.33 45.63 -95.02
N LEU A 56 -4.53 46.34 -95.81
CA LEU A 56 -4.72 47.70 -96.38
C LEU A 56 -6.19 48.19 -96.57
N PRO A 57 -6.59 49.32 -95.93
CA PRO A 57 -7.62 50.23 -96.45
C PRO A 57 -7.01 51.29 -97.38
N ILE A 58 -7.74 51.68 -98.43
CA ILE A 58 -7.30 52.57 -99.51
C ILE A 58 -7.19 54.03 -99.01
N THR A 59 -6.11 54.38 -98.30
CA THR A 59 -5.66 55.76 -98.08
C THR A 59 -4.12 55.80 -98.07
N SER A 60 -3.54 56.83 -98.69
CA SER A 60 -2.10 56.95 -98.98
C SER A 60 -1.17 57.14 -97.77
N ASP A 61 -1.69 57.30 -96.55
CA ASP A 61 -0.89 57.58 -95.34
C ASP A 61 -0.36 56.33 -94.60
N LEU A 62 -0.83 55.12 -94.94
CA LEU A 62 -0.45 53.90 -94.20
C LEU A 62 0.98 53.42 -94.52
N THR A 63 1.46 53.66 -95.76
CA THR A 63 2.80 53.23 -96.20
C THR A 63 3.93 54.01 -95.50
N ASP A 64 3.67 55.28 -95.15
CA ASP A 64 4.63 56.11 -94.42
C ASP A 64 4.77 55.67 -92.96
N THR A 65 3.71 55.14 -92.36
CA THR A 65 3.71 54.67 -90.95
C THR A 65 4.55 53.40 -90.78
N ILE A 66 4.40 52.42 -91.68
CA ILE A 66 5.19 51.16 -91.66
C ILE A 66 6.66 51.44 -91.95
N SER A 67 6.95 52.28 -92.95
CA SER A 67 8.34 52.66 -93.30
C SER A 67 9.04 53.37 -92.14
N ASN A 68 8.34 54.28 -91.45
CA ASN A 68 8.85 54.98 -90.27
C ASN A 68 9.05 54.02 -89.08
N ALA A 69 8.16 53.04 -88.89
CA ALA A 69 8.31 52.02 -87.85
C ALA A 69 9.51 51.08 -88.12
N LEU A 70 9.75 50.71 -89.38
CA LEU A 70 10.93 49.94 -89.78
C LEU A 70 12.22 50.73 -89.58
N GLU A 71 12.26 52.01 -89.93
CA GLU A 71 13.44 52.87 -89.73
C GLU A 71 13.77 53.08 -88.24
N LYS A 72 12.74 53.13 -87.38
CA LYS A 72 12.88 53.38 -85.94
C LYS A 72 13.02 52.12 -85.07
N SER A 73 13.03 50.95 -85.68
CA SER A 73 13.16 49.67 -84.96
C SER A 73 14.61 49.23 -84.89
N GLU A 74 15.12 48.90 -83.70
CA GLU A 74 16.52 48.49 -83.53
C GLU A 74 16.81 47.09 -84.13
N TYR A 75 15.81 46.22 -84.13
CA TYR A 75 15.89 44.87 -84.69
C TYR A 75 14.69 44.57 -85.58
N LEU A 76 14.88 43.73 -86.58
CA LEU A 76 13.81 43.15 -87.40
C LEU A 76 13.68 41.67 -87.08
N ILE A 77 12.55 41.22 -86.57
CA ILE A 77 12.24 39.81 -86.34
C ILE A 77 11.43 39.31 -87.54
N VAL A 78 11.98 38.38 -88.31
CA VAL A 78 11.31 37.80 -89.48
C VAL A 78 10.76 36.43 -89.13
N ILE A 79 9.44 36.27 -89.16
CA ILE A 79 8.79 34.97 -88.98
C ILE A 79 8.87 34.19 -90.30
N CYS A 80 9.74 33.21 -90.34
CA CYS A 80 10.10 32.44 -91.52
C CYS A 80 9.19 31.21 -91.67
N SER A 81 8.49 31.15 -92.80
CA SER A 81 7.63 30.06 -93.25
C SER A 81 7.70 29.96 -94.79
N PRO A 82 7.23 28.86 -95.41
CA PRO A 82 7.20 28.78 -96.88
C PRO A 82 6.40 29.91 -97.53
N ASN A 83 5.45 30.50 -96.81
CA ASN A 83 4.64 31.63 -97.26
C ASN A 83 5.38 32.96 -97.14
N THR A 84 6.18 33.15 -96.08
CA THR A 84 7.01 34.34 -95.90
C THR A 84 8.04 34.48 -97.02
N LYS A 85 8.72 33.40 -97.42
CA LYS A 85 9.73 33.45 -98.51
C LYS A 85 9.15 33.92 -99.85
N LYS A 86 7.88 33.61 -100.13
CA LYS A 86 7.17 34.01 -101.37
C LYS A 86 6.54 35.41 -101.27
N SER A 87 6.60 36.07 -100.11
CA SER A 87 5.94 37.35 -99.86
C SER A 87 6.78 38.53 -100.34
N ILE A 88 6.34 39.17 -101.43
CA ILE A 88 6.97 40.39 -101.97
C ILE A 88 7.01 41.51 -100.91
N TRP A 89 6.01 41.57 -100.02
CA TRP A 89 5.95 42.59 -98.97
C TRP A 89 7.02 42.39 -97.90
N VAL A 90 7.17 41.17 -97.37
CA VAL A 90 8.21 40.87 -96.37
C VAL A 90 9.60 41.09 -96.96
N GLN A 91 9.80 40.70 -98.22
CA GLN A 91 11.05 40.97 -98.92
C GLN A 91 11.34 42.47 -99.04
N ARG A 92 10.33 43.29 -99.39
CA ARG A 92 10.47 44.75 -99.44
C ARG A 92 10.77 45.38 -98.09
N GLU A 93 10.18 44.86 -97.01
CA GLU A 93 10.44 45.33 -95.65
C GLU A 93 11.88 45.02 -95.22
N ILE A 94 12.37 43.81 -95.53
CA ILE A 94 13.77 43.43 -95.29
C ILE A 94 14.71 44.31 -96.12
N GLU A 95 14.43 44.50 -97.42
CA GLU A 95 15.20 45.38 -98.30
C GLU A 95 15.23 46.82 -97.78
N PHE A 96 14.09 47.31 -97.28
CA PHE A 96 13.99 48.65 -96.70
C PHE A 96 14.79 48.77 -95.40
N PHE A 97 14.65 47.81 -94.49
CA PHE A 97 15.38 47.78 -93.22
C PHE A 97 16.90 47.73 -93.44
N LEU A 98 17.35 46.95 -94.42
CA LEU A 98 18.77 46.83 -94.77
C LEU A 98 19.38 48.10 -95.38
N LYS A 99 18.58 49.12 -95.75
CA LYS A 99 19.12 50.42 -96.20
C LYS A 99 19.78 51.19 -95.05
N THR A 100 19.27 51.03 -93.83
CA THR A 100 19.72 51.77 -92.64
C THR A 100 20.33 50.87 -91.57
N HIS A 101 20.04 49.56 -91.58
CA HIS A 101 20.50 48.59 -90.58
C HIS A 101 21.31 47.44 -91.21
N SER A 102 22.09 46.76 -90.37
CA SER A 102 22.90 45.60 -90.79
C SER A 102 22.10 44.29 -90.71
N LYS A 103 22.52 43.26 -91.46
CA LYS A 103 21.92 41.91 -91.37
C LYS A 103 21.97 41.31 -89.96
N SER A 104 22.95 41.68 -89.11
CA SER A 104 23.01 41.21 -87.72
C SER A 104 21.92 41.78 -86.82
N ASN A 105 21.19 42.80 -87.27
CA ASN A 105 20.00 43.32 -86.60
C ASN A 105 18.73 42.56 -87.01
N ILE A 106 18.83 41.54 -87.86
CA ILE A 106 17.69 40.72 -88.31
C ILE A 106 17.72 39.38 -87.57
N LEU A 107 16.68 39.12 -86.78
CA LEU A 107 16.49 37.87 -86.05
C LEU A 107 15.46 37.02 -86.80
N THR A 108 15.79 35.77 -87.10
CA THR A 108 14.86 34.88 -87.82
C THR A 108 14.19 33.93 -86.83
N VAL A 109 12.87 33.72 -87.01
CA VAL A 109 12.08 32.81 -86.19
C VAL A 109 11.42 31.79 -87.11
N LEU A 110 11.73 30.51 -86.94
CA LEU A 110 11.15 29.45 -87.77
C LEU A 110 9.76 29.08 -87.26
N ALA A 111 8.74 29.35 -88.07
CA ALA A 111 7.37 28.96 -87.79
C ALA A 111 7.03 27.60 -88.42
N GLU A 112 7.50 27.35 -89.64
CA GLU A 112 7.26 26.11 -90.39
C GLU A 112 8.35 25.93 -91.47
N GLY A 113 8.73 24.68 -91.77
CA GLY A 113 9.73 24.33 -92.79
C GLY A 113 11.18 24.36 -92.30
N GLU A 114 12.12 23.99 -93.18
CA GLU A 114 13.56 23.98 -92.91
C GLU A 114 14.23 25.31 -93.31
N PRO A 115 15.25 25.81 -92.58
CA PRO A 115 15.82 27.15 -92.75
C PRO A 115 16.14 27.55 -94.21
N GLY A 116 16.79 26.67 -94.98
CA GLY A 116 17.16 26.94 -96.37
C GLY A 116 15.95 27.12 -97.31
N GLU A 117 14.81 26.51 -96.98
CA GLU A 117 13.59 26.54 -97.81
C GLU A 117 12.70 27.74 -97.51
N VAL A 118 12.79 28.33 -96.31
CA VAL A 118 11.79 29.29 -95.81
C VAL A 118 12.33 30.67 -95.47
N ILE A 119 13.65 30.82 -95.37
CA ILE A 119 14.28 32.12 -95.14
C ILE A 119 14.41 32.86 -96.50
N PRO A 120 14.03 34.15 -96.59
CA PRO A 120 14.19 34.95 -97.80
C PRO A 120 15.64 34.96 -98.32
N GLU A 121 15.83 34.74 -99.62
CA GLU A 121 17.16 34.64 -100.26
C GLU A 121 18.05 35.86 -99.99
N ILE A 122 17.47 37.05 -99.87
CA ILE A 122 18.20 38.28 -99.54
C ILE A 122 18.97 38.17 -98.21
N LEU A 123 18.56 37.30 -97.29
CA LEU A 123 19.25 37.07 -96.01
C LEU A 123 20.31 35.97 -96.11
N LEU A 124 20.29 35.16 -97.17
CA LEU A 124 21.14 33.97 -97.35
C LEU A 124 22.45 34.24 -98.11
N THR A 125 22.63 35.40 -98.77
CA THR A 125 23.87 35.73 -99.52
C THR A 125 24.57 37.00 -99.01
N ARG A 126 25.90 37.08 -99.01
CA ARG A 126 26.66 38.30 -98.68
C ARG A 126 27.76 38.55 -99.72
N GLU A 127 27.84 39.78 -100.24
CA GLU A 127 28.92 40.19 -101.15
C GLU A 127 30.20 40.50 -100.36
N LYS A 128 31.32 39.90 -100.79
CA LYS A 128 32.65 40.15 -100.21
C LYS A 128 33.64 40.41 -101.35
N THR A 129 34.24 41.60 -101.35
CA THR A 129 35.24 42.00 -102.35
C THR A 129 36.61 41.48 -101.94
N PHE A 130 37.27 40.77 -102.83
CA PHE A 130 38.67 40.35 -102.69
C PHE A 130 39.49 41.06 -103.76
N VAL A 131 40.71 41.49 -103.41
CA VAL A 131 41.70 41.99 -104.37
C VAL A 131 42.55 40.79 -104.79
N ASP A 132 42.64 40.49 -106.09
CA ASP A 132 43.52 39.41 -106.57
C ASP A 132 45.00 39.83 -106.57
N GLU A 133 45.92 38.88 -106.77
CA GLU A 133 47.37 39.14 -106.76
C GLU A 133 47.84 40.07 -107.90
N ASP A 134 47.00 40.38 -108.89
CA ASP A 134 47.27 41.33 -109.99
C ASP A 134 46.67 42.73 -109.72
N GLY A 135 46.11 42.96 -108.53
CA GLY A 135 45.65 44.28 -108.08
C GLY A 135 44.28 44.71 -108.62
N ASN A 136 43.47 43.78 -109.15
CA ASN A 136 42.10 44.09 -109.57
C ASN A 136 41.07 43.59 -108.53
N GLU A 137 40.06 44.42 -108.23
CA GLU A 137 38.97 44.06 -107.32
C GLU A 137 37.99 43.08 -108.00
N ARG A 138 37.71 41.95 -107.34
CA ARG A 138 36.64 41.02 -107.71
C ARG A 138 35.68 40.79 -106.54
N THR A 139 34.41 41.07 -106.77
CA THR A 139 33.31 40.81 -105.83
C THR A 139 32.76 39.40 -106.04
N VAL A 140 32.78 38.56 -104.99
CA VAL A 140 32.19 37.20 -105.01
C VAL A 140 31.09 37.11 -103.95
N ASN A 141 29.97 36.48 -104.31
CA ASN A 141 28.82 36.23 -103.43
C ASN A 141 29.03 34.93 -102.63
N GLU A 142 29.03 35.02 -101.29
CA GLU A 142 29.16 33.90 -100.35
C GLU A 142 27.81 33.60 -99.67
N ASN A 143 27.43 32.33 -99.55
CA ASN A 143 26.21 31.91 -98.82
C ASN A 143 26.44 31.93 -97.31
N VAL A 144 25.50 32.49 -96.54
CA VAL A 144 25.52 32.58 -95.08
C VAL A 144 24.21 32.00 -94.52
N GLU A 145 24.30 31.04 -93.60
CA GLU A 145 23.13 30.52 -92.88
C GLU A 145 22.84 31.36 -91.61
N PRO A 146 21.72 32.09 -91.53
CA PRO A 146 21.36 32.85 -90.33
C PRO A 146 20.86 31.92 -89.21
N LEU A 147 21.32 32.15 -87.98
CA LEU A 147 20.84 31.45 -86.78
C LEU A 147 19.38 31.86 -86.49
N SER A 148 18.45 30.91 -86.61
CA SER A 148 17.03 31.13 -86.34
C SER A 148 16.59 30.52 -85.02
N CYS A 149 15.66 31.19 -84.32
CA CYS A 149 15.00 30.62 -83.15
C CYS A 149 13.85 29.70 -83.58
N ASP A 150 13.87 28.46 -83.10
CA ASP A 150 12.95 27.41 -83.56
C ASP A 150 11.64 27.43 -82.76
N PHE A 151 10.55 27.85 -83.41
CA PHE A 151 9.21 27.89 -82.82
C PHE A 151 8.28 26.82 -83.38
N ARG A 152 8.83 25.80 -84.06
CA ARG A 152 8.08 24.62 -84.53
C ARG A 152 7.67 23.69 -83.39
N MET A 153 8.34 23.79 -82.23
CA MET A 153 8.01 23.03 -81.01
C MET A 153 6.81 23.63 -80.25
N PRO A 154 6.19 22.87 -79.31
CA PRO A 154 5.10 23.40 -78.50
C PRO A 154 5.49 24.70 -77.78
N PHE A 155 4.63 25.72 -77.84
CA PHE A 155 4.91 27.07 -77.34
C PHE A 155 5.44 27.13 -75.89
N LYS A 156 5.02 26.22 -75.00
CA LYS A 156 5.49 26.16 -73.60
C LYS A 156 6.97 25.79 -73.50
N GLN A 157 7.45 24.91 -74.39
CA GLN A 157 8.86 24.53 -74.47
C GLN A 157 9.66 25.63 -75.16
N ALA A 158 9.17 26.15 -76.30
CA ALA A 158 9.79 27.28 -76.99
C ALA A 158 9.99 28.49 -76.07
N ARG A 159 9.03 28.77 -75.19
CA ARG A 159 9.14 29.86 -74.18
C ARG A 159 10.31 29.66 -73.21
N LYS A 160 10.63 28.42 -72.84
CA LYS A 160 11.67 28.13 -71.85
C LYS A 160 13.06 28.10 -72.47
N GLU A 161 13.16 27.61 -73.70
CA GLU A 161 14.44 27.29 -74.36
C GLU A 161 14.82 28.33 -75.43
N GLU A 162 13.88 28.74 -76.28
CA GLU A 162 14.16 29.58 -77.47
C GLU A 162 13.81 31.06 -77.27
N LEU A 163 12.79 31.38 -76.48
CA LEU A 163 12.45 32.77 -76.18
C LEU A 163 13.57 33.54 -75.45
N PRO A 164 14.32 32.97 -74.49
CA PRO A 164 15.46 33.67 -73.91
C PRO A 164 16.58 33.90 -74.92
N ARG A 165 16.69 33.07 -75.98
CA ARG A 165 17.64 33.27 -77.08
C ARG A 165 17.24 34.45 -77.97
N LEU A 166 15.94 34.69 -78.19
CA LEU A 166 15.44 35.92 -78.83
C LEU A 166 15.60 37.16 -77.94
N ALA A 167 15.36 37.01 -76.63
CA ALA A 167 15.46 38.13 -75.68
C ALA A 167 16.90 38.58 -75.43
N ALA A 168 17.87 37.67 -75.47
CA ALA A 168 19.28 37.94 -75.20
C ALA A 168 19.88 39.05 -76.10
N PRO A 169 19.79 38.99 -77.45
CA PRO A 169 20.21 40.06 -78.34
C PRO A 169 19.47 41.38 -78.08
N LEU A 170 18.14 41.33 -77.89
CA LEU A 170 17.32 42.51 -77.60
C LEU A 170 17.68 43.16 -76.25
N LEU A 171 18.27 42.42 -75.32
CA LEU A 171 18.74 42.92 -74.03
C LEU A 171 20.25 43.23 -74.00
N GLY A 172 21.01 42.85 -75.02
CA GLY A 172 22.46 43.03 -75.09
C GLY A 172 23.26 42.14 -74.13
N CYS A 173 22.79 40.92 -73.83
CA CYS A 173 23.47 39.95 -72.95
C CYS A 173 23.56 38.55 -73.58
N SER A 174 24.41 37.68 -73.02
CA SER A 174 24.51 36.29 -73.50
C SER A 174 23.41 35.40 -72.89
N TYR A 175 23.03 34.33 -73.61
CA TYR A 175 22.00 33.37 -73.15
C TYR A 175 22.38 32.69 -71.82
N ASP A 176 23.65 32.31 -71.65
CA ASP A 176 24.12 31.58 -70.45
C ASP A 176 24.12 32.45 -69.18
N GLU A 177 24.42 33.75 -69.32
CA GLU A 177 24.33 34.71 -68.22
C GLU A 177 22.90 34.80 -67.67
N LEU A 178 21.90 34.70 -68.55
CA LEU A 178 20.50 34.80 -68.19
C LEU A 178 19.97 33.52 -67.52
N MET A 179 20.42 32.34 -67.98
CA MET A 179 19.98 31.05 -67.46
C MET A 179 20.55 30.72 -66.07
N ASN A 180 21.86 30.91 -65.86
CA ASN A 180 22.57 30.49 -64.63
C ASN A 180 22.07 31.17 -63.34
N ARG A 181 21.58 32.40 -63.43
CA ARG A 181 21.08 33.17 -62.28
C ARG A 181 19.72 32.70 -61.77
N SER A 182 18.85 32.24 -62.67
CA SER A 182 17.51 31.76 -62.30
C SER A 182 17.55 30.51 -61.40
N ARG A 183 18.60 29.68 -61.54
CA ARG A 183 18.82 28.46 -60.75
C ARG A 183 19.26 28.76 -59.31
N GLN A 184 20.12 29.76 -59.11
CA GLN A 184 20.66 30.14 -57.79
C GLN A 184 19.59 30.66 -56.82
N TYR A 185 18.58 31.39 -57.31
CA TYR A 185 17.47 31.86 -56.47
C TYR A 185 16.59 30.71 -55.94
N ARG A 186 16.42 29.63 -56.72
CA ARG A 186 15.62 28.47 -56.29
C ARG A 186 16.29 27.69 -55.16
N MET A 187 17.61 27.48 -55.23
CA MET A 187 18.36 26.74 -54.22
C MET A 187 18.42 27.47 -52.87
N ARG A 188 18.59 28.80 -52.84
CA ARG A 188 18.58 29.58 -51.60
C ARG A 188 17.24 29.51 -50.85
N ARG A 189 16.13 29.51 -51.59
CA ARG A 189 14.79 29.42 -50.99
C ARG A 189 14.52 28.04 -50.38
N LEU A 190 15.05 26.98 -50.99
CA LEU A 190 14.94 25.61 -50.46
C LEU A 190 15.77 25.42 -49.18
N GLY A 191 17.00 25.95 -49.12
CA GLY A 191 17.84 25.85 -47.91
C GLY A 191 17.22 26.49 -46.66
N LEU A 192 16.55 27.64 -46.82
CA LEU A 192 15.84 28.31 -45.72
C LEU A 192 14.64 27.50 -45.23
N LEU A 193 13.90 26.85 -46.13
CA LEU A 193 12.78 25.99 -45.78
C LEU A 193 13.25 24.74 -45.00
N PHE A 194 14.34 24.11 -45.43
CA PHE A 194 14.90 22.96 -44.72
C PHE A 194 15.42 23.32 -43.33
N GLY A 195 16.10 24.47 -43.19
CA GLY A 195 16.54 24.94 -41.87
C GLY A 195 15.40 25.13 -40.88
N LEU A 196 14.27 25.71 -41.34
CA LEU A 196 13.09 25.92 -40.50
C LEU A 196 12.40 24.60 -40.10
N ILE A 197 12.33 23.63 -41.00
CA ILE A 197 11.76 22.30 -40.69
C ILE A 197 12.66 21.56 -39.69
N SER A 198 13.98 21.58 -39.88
CA SER A 198 14.92 20.93 -38.96
C SER A 198 14.90 21.56 -37.56
N SER A 199 14.79 22.88 -37.44
CA SER A 199 14.68 23.52 -36.12
C SER A 199 13.40 23.14 -35.38
N VAL A 200 12.28 23.00 -36.10
CA VAL A 200 11.01 22.53 -35.53
C VAL A 200 11.14 21.07 -35.10
N ALA A 201 11.75 20.21 -35.92
CA ALA A 201 11.97 18.81 -35.58
C ALA A 201 12.84 18.63 -34.32
N ILE A 202 13.92 19.43 -34.18
CA ILE A 202 14.77 19.40 -32.99
C ILE A 202 14.00 19.88 -31.75
N ALA A 203 13.22 20.96 -31.86
CA ALA A 203 12.40 21.46 -30.75
C ALA A 203 11.34 20.43 -30.32
N PHE A 204 10.68 19.75 -31.28
CA PHE A 204 9.75 18.67 -30.99
C PHE A 204 10.44 17.45 -30.38
N GLY A 205 11.63 17.08 -30.86
CA GLY A 205 12.43 15.99 -30.27
C GLY A 205 12.82 16.27 -28.82
N ALA A 206 13.30 17.49 -28.54
CA ALA A 206 13.62 17.93 -27.18
C ALA A 206 12.37 17.93 -26.27
N TYR A 207 11.24 18.47 -26.76
CA TYR A 207 9.98 18.45 -26.04
C TYR A 207 9.54 17.01 -25.72
N PHE A 208 9.58 16.10 -26.70
CA PHE A 208 9.20 14.71 -26.51
C PHE A 208 10.11 14.01 -25.49
N ALA A 209 11.42 14.22 -25.54
CA ALA A 209 12.35 13.68 -24.56
C ALA A 209 12.04 14.17 -23.13
N THR A 210 11.85 15.47 -22.94
CA THR A 210 11.46 16.02 -21.63
C THR A 210 10.09 15.55 -21.17
N SER A 211 9.16 15.35 -22.10
CA SER A 211 7.82 14.81 -21.80
C SER A 211 7.90 13.35 -21.38
N GLN A 212 8.79 12.55 -21.97
CA GLN A 212 8.96 11.15 -21.59
C GLN A 212 9.55 11.00 -20.19
N ILE A 213 10.51 11.85 -19.82
CA ILE A 213 11.05 11.87 -18.45
C ILE A 213 9.93 12.21 -17.46
N LYS A 214 9.20 13.31 -17.68
CA LYS A 214 8.05 13.68 -16.84
C LYS A 214 6.95 12.62 -16.77
N ILE A 215 6.68 11.93 -17.88
CA ILE A 215 5.69 10.83 -17.88
C ILE A 215 6.19 9.69 -17.01
N LYS A 216 7.48 9.34 -17.06
CA LYS A 216 8.06 8.32 -16.19
C LYS A 216 8.01 8.74 -14.72
N ASP A 217 8.41 9.97 -14.41
CA ASP A 217 8.39 10.51 -13.05
C ASP A 217 6.96 10.52 -12.49
N ASN A 218 5.99 11.04 -13.25
CA ASN A 218 4.58 11.04 -12.86
C ASN A 218 4.01 9.61 -12.72
N LEU A 219 4.45 8.66 -13.53
CA LEU A 219 4.04 7.26 -13.40
C LEU A 219 4.61 6.63 -12.14
N MET A 220 5.86 6.94 -11.79
CA MET A 220 6.52 6.47 -10.57
C MET A 220 5.85 7.05 -9.33
N GLU A 221 5.54 8.35 -9.31
CA GLU A 221 4.75 9.00 -8.25
C GLU A 221 3.35 8.38 -8.12
N ALA A 222 2.65 8.16 -9.23
CA ALA A 222 1.32 7.54 -9.21
C ALA A 222 1.35 6.10 -8.67
N ARG A 223 2.41 5.34 -8.98
CA ARG A 223 2.61 3.98 -8.43
C ARG A 223 2.94 4.02 -6.95
N ARG A 224 3.81 4.94 -6.52
CA ARG A 224 4.14 5.16 -5.10
C ARG A 224 2.88 5.50 -4.29
N ASN A 225 2.06 6.42 -4.78
CA ASN A 225 0.81 6.80 -4.11
C ASN A 225 -0.19 5.64 -4.06
N ARG A 226 -0.24 4.78 -5.09
CA ARG A 226 -1.06 3.57 -5.08
C ARG A 226 -0.56 2.58 -4.03
N ALA A 227 0.75 2.33 -3.95
CA ALA A 227 1.33 1.44 -2.96
C ALA A 227 1.07 1.96 -1.53
N MET A 228 1.24 3.26 -1.28
CA MET A 228 0.90 3.89 0.00
C MET A 228 -0.58 3.74 0.35
N TYR A 229 -1.47 3.96 -0.63
CA TYR A 229 -2.91 3.77 -0.43
C TYR A 229 -3.23 2.33 -0.04
N LEU A 230 -2.72 1.33 -0.76
CA LEU A 230 -2.96 -0.08 -0.46
C LEU A 230 -2.34 -0.52 0.87
N ALA A 231 -1.16 -0.03 1.23
CA ALA A 231 -0.55 -0.29 2.54
C ALA A 231 -1.39 0.28 3.69
N ASN A 232 -1.89 1.52 3.56
CA ASN A 232 -2.77 2.11 4.58
C ASN A 232 -4.12 1.38 4.68
N GLU A 233 -4.69 0.93 3.56
CA GLU A 233 -5.91 0.11 3.59
C GLU A 233 -5.64 -1.27 4.20
N SER A 234 -4.45 -1.85 3.98
CA SER A 234 -4.02 -3.08 4.67
C SER A 234 -3.96 -2.87 6.18
N GLU A 235 -3.28 -1.83 6.64
CA GLU A 235 -3.20 -1.49 8.07
C GLU A 235 -4.60 -1.29 8.67
N LYS A 236 -5.50 -0.64 7.93
CA LYS A 236 -6.90 -0.49 8.37
C LYS A 236 -7.62 -1.82 8.48
N MET A 237 -7.51 -2.69 7.47
CA MET A 237 -8.14 -4.02 7.53
C MET A 237 -7.56 -4.85 8.68
N PHE A 238 -6.26 -4.72 8.98
CA PHE A 238 -5.63 -5.39 10.11
C PHE A 238 -6.21 -4.91 11.45
N LYS A 239 -6.34 -3.59 11.63
CA LYS A 239 -6.98 -2.98 12.82
C LYS A 239 -8.48 -3.29 12.95
N ASP A 240 -9.16 -3.54 11.83
CA ASP A 240 -10.56 -3.97 11.80
C ASP A 240 -10.69 -5.51 11.92
N GLU A 241 -9.67 -6.19 12.44
CA GLU A 241 -9.57 -7.64 12.68
C GLU A 241 -9.79 -8.53 11.44
N GLN A 242 -9.49 -7.99 10.25
CA GLN A 242 -9.60 -8.64 8.94
C GLN A 242 -8.20 -8.91 8.34
N ARG A 243 -7.37 -9.65 9.07
CA ARG A 243 -5.98 -9.96 8.74
C ARG A 243 -5.80 -10.58 7.36
N VAL A 244 -6.64 -11.54 6.96
CA VAL A 244 -6.55 -12.17 5.61
C VAL A 244 -6.67 -11.13 4.49
N LYS A 245 -7.57 -10.15 4.64
CA LYS A 245 -7.71 -9.05 3.68
C LYS A 245 -6.55 -8.08 3.75
N ALA A 246 -6.02 -7.81 4.95
CA ALA A 246 -4.81 -7.02 5.13
C ALA A 246 -3.63 -7.63 4.35
N ILE A 247 -3.36 -8.92 4.53
CA ILE A 247 -2.29 -9.64 3.81
C ILE A 247 -2.46 -9.48 2.29
N PHE A 248 -3.68 -9.68 1.77
CA PHE A 248 -3.97 -9.51 0.34
C PHE A 248 -3.66 -8.08 -0.16
N LEU A 249 -4.08 -7.05 0.58
CA LEU A 249 -3.82 -5.66 0.21
C LEU A 249 -2.34 -5.29 0.29
N ALA A 250 -1.63 -5.79 1.31
CA ALA A 250 -0.20 -5.59 1.48
C ALA A 250 0.60 -6.22 0.32
N LEU A 251 0.27 -7.46 -0.07
CA LEU A 251 0.87 -8.12 -1.24
C LEU A 251 0.56 -7.38 -2.56
N GLU A 252 -0.67 -6.86 -2.72
CA GLU A 252 -1.03 -6.06 -3.89
C GLU A 252 -0.31 -4.71 -3.97
N ALA A 253 0.18 -4.20 -2.83
CA ALA A 253 0.95 -2.97 -2.74
C ALA A 253 2.42 -3.13 -3.18
N LEU A 254 2.91 -4.37 -3.29
CA LEU A 254 4.29 -4.66 -3.66
C LEU A 254 4.68 -4.25 -5.09
N PRO A 255 5.96 -3.95 -5.34
CA PRO A 255 6.47 -3.62 -6.67
C PRO A 255 6.33 -4.79 -7.68
N LYS A 256 5.34 -4.73 -8.57
CA LYS A 256 5.12 -5.79 -9.59
C LYS A 256 6.11 -5.76 -10.78
N VAL A 257 6.87 -4.68 -10.94
CA VAL A 257 7.81 -4.51 -12.08
C VAL A 257 9.16 -4.05 -11.56
N SER A 258 10.23 -4.70 -12.03
CA SER A 258 11.61 -4.32 -11.71
C SER A 258 11.86 -2.81 -11.96
N GLY A 259 12.32 -2.13 -10.91
CA GLY A 259 12.57 -0.69 -10.87
C GLY A 259 11.41 0.16 -10.34
N ASP A 260 10.28 -0.44 -9.96
CA ASP A 260 9.27 0.24 -9.14
C ASP A 260 9.80 0.45 -7.70
N PRO A 261 9.48 1.59 -7.06
CA PRO A 261 9.97 1.89 -5.72
C PRO A 261 9.27 0.99 -4.69
N LEU A 262 10.06 0.27 -3.90
CA LEU A 262 9.60 -0.27 -2.63
C LEU A 262 9.48 0.89 -1.64
N ILE A 263 8.35 0.96 -0.93
CA ILE A 263 8.15 1.94 0.14
C ILE A 263 8.10 1.21 1.49
N PRO A 264 8.66 1.79 2.56
CA PRO A 264 8.68 1.14 3.89
C PRO A 264 7.30 0.81 4.44
N GLN A 265 6.27 1.60 4.12
CA GLN A 265 4.89 1.34 4.55
C GLN A 265 4.37 -0.03 4.08
N VAL A 266 4.82 -0.50 2.92
CA VAL A 266 4.42 -1.82 2.41
C VAL A 266 5.11 -2.93 3.19
N VAL A 267 6.39 -2.74 3.55
CA VAL A 267 7.12 -3.67 4.41
C VAL A 267 6.44 -3.76 5.77
N ARG A 268 6.17 -2.61 6.41
CA ARG A 268 5.44 -2.55 7.69
C ARG A 268 4.08 -3.24 7.62
N ALA A 269 3.28 -2.93 6.60
CA ALA A 269 1.96 -3.54 6.42
C ALA A 269 2.04 -5.06 6.24
N LEU A 270 3.07 -5.58 5.54
CA LEU A 270 3.31 -7.01 5.41
C LEU A 270 3.77 -7.64 6.72
N THR A 271 4.74 -7.02 7.41
CA THR A 271 5.23 -7.48 8.72
C THR A 271 4.07 -7.63 9.70
N ASP A 272 3.23 -6.60 9.82
CA ASP A 272 2.09 -6.60 10.75
C ASP A 272 1.04 -7.63 10.35
N ALA A 273 0.60 -7.62 9.08
CA ALA A 273 -0.46 -8.53 8.61
C ALA A 273 -0.03 -10.01 8.64
N THR A 274 1.26 -10.31 8.49
CA THR A 274 1.79 -11.67 8.65
C THR A 274 2.02 -12.05 10.10
N LEU A 275 1.92 -11.10 11.05
CA LEU A 275 2.31 -11.27 12.46
C LEU A 275 3.80 -11.60 12.62
N SER A 276 4.63 -11.17 11.67
CA SER A 276 6.07 -11.38 11.73
C SER A 276 6.63 -10.79 13.04
N TYR A 277 7.51 -11.54 13.70
CA TYR A 277 8.11 -11.19 14.99
C TYR A 277 7.14 -11.17 16.19
N ARG A 278 5.96 -11.79 16.10
CA ARG A 278 5.09 -12.00 17.26
C ARG A 278 5.41 -13.30 17.97
N ALA A 279 5.95 -13.20 19.18
CA ALA A 279 6.16 -14.35 20.06
C ALA A 279 4.84 -14.80 20.71
N PRO A 280 4.70 -16.08 21.09
CA PRO A 280 3.52 -16.60 21.79
C PRO A 280 3.15 -15.76 23.02
N SER A 281 1.89 -15.36 23.16
CA SER A 281 1.38 -14.58 24.31
C SER A 281 0.30 -15.30 25.13
N GLY A 282 -0.09 -16.51 24.69
CA GLY A 282 -0.96 -17.44 25.42
C GLY A 282 -2.46 -17.23 25.18
N ASN A 283 -2.87 -16.03 24.73
CA ASN A 283 -4.27 -15.68 24.44
C ASN A 283 -4.45 -15.09 23.02
N ASP A 284 -3.51 -15.28 22.10
CA ASP A 284 -3.57 -14.67 20.77
C ASP A 284 -4.78 -15.22 19.97
N ILE A 285 -5.74 -14.36 19.61
CA ILE A 285 -6.86 -14.72 18.72
C ILE A 285 -6.72 -13.89 17.45
N GLU A 286 -6.63 -14.54 16.29
CA GLU A 286 -6.34 -13.84 15.04
C GLU A 286 -7.16 -14.43 13.88
N SER A 287 -7.62 -13.58 12.96
CA SER A 287 -8.29 -14.07 11.75
C SER A 287 -7.30 -14.76 10.83
N CYS A 288 -7.60 -16.01 10.47
CA CYS A 288 -6.72 -16.83 9.62
C CYS A 288 -7.42 -17.33 8.35
N TRP A 289 -8.76 -17.34 8.32
CA TRP A 289 -9.50 -17.82 7.15
C TRP A 289 -10.81 -17.07 6.88
N ILE A 290 -11.25 -17.09 5.61
CA ILE A 290 -12.53 -16.54 5.16
C ILE A 290 -13.32 -17.59 4.37
N TYR A 291 -14.48 -18.00 4.90
CA TYR A 291 -15.41 -18.87 4.18
C TYR A 291 -16.37 -18.04 3.33
N GLY A 292 -16.08 -17.95 2.02
CA GLY A 292 -16.86 -17.15 1.07
C GLY A 292 -17.98 -17.90 0.36
N MET A 293 -19.16 -17.27 0.27
CA MET A 293 -20.32 -17.69 -0.51
C MET A 293 -20.60 -16.71 -1.67
N PRO A 294 -21.21 -17.16 -2.77
CA PRO A 294 -21.53 -16.31 -3.91
C PRO A 294 -22.68 -15.32 -3.63
N ASN A 295 -23.56 -15.63 -2.67
CA ASN A 295 -24.66 -14.77 -2.24
C ASN A 295 -24.66 -14.62 -0.72
N ASN A 296 -25.51 -13.72 -0.21
CA ASN A 296 -25.60 -13.45 1.23
C ASN A 296 -25.92 -14.74 1.99
N ILE A 297 -25.19 -14.96 3.08
CA ILE A 297 -25.31 -16.11 3.95
C ILE A 297 -26.59 -15.98 4.76
N MET A 298 -27.40 -17.03 4.77
CA MET A 298 -28.65 -17.11 5.53
C MET A 298 -28.44 -17.81 6.87
N SER A 299 -27.58 -18.83 6.91
CA SER A 299 -27.22 -19.52 8.15
C SER A 299 -25.94 -20.33 7.97
N PHE A 300 -25.18 -20.48 9.06
CA PHE A 300 -24.08 -21.42 9.15
C PHE A 300 -24.13 -22.23 10.45
N LYS A 301 -23.58 -23.45 10.40
CA LYS A 301 -23.52 -24.39 11.53
C LYS A 301 -22.20 -25.17 11.48
N LEU A 302 -21.76 -25.62 12.65
CA LEU A 302 -20.65 -26.56 12.78
C LEU A 302 -21.19 -27.98 13.02
N SER A 303 -20.42 -29.00 12.66
CA SER A 303 -20.65 -30.38 13.13
C SER A 303 -20.38 -30.50 14.63
N GLU A 304 -20.77 -31.63 15.24
CA GLU A 304 -20.61 -31.88 16.69
C GLU A 304 -19.14 -31.77 17.13
N GLY A 305 -18.20 -32.33 16.36
CA GLY A 305 -16.76 -32.20 16.60
C GLY A 305 -16.17 -30.87 16.16
N SER A 306 -16.96 -29.94 15.62
CA SER A 306 -16.51 -28.69 14.99
C SER A 306 -15.53 -28.88 13.84
N SER A 307 -15.49 -30.06 13.22
CA SER A 307 -14.57 -30.38 12.11
C SER A 307 -15.13 -30.03 10.73
N ARG A 308 -16.42 -29.68 10.66
CA ARG A 308 -17.11 -29.30 9.42
C ARG A 308 -17.80 -27.96 9.59
N VAL A 309 -17.73 -27.13 8.55
CA VAL A 309 -18.42 -25.84 8.48
C VAL A 309 -19.45 -25.90 7.36
N GLY A 310 -20.74 -25.89 7.71
CA GLY A 310 -21.84 -25.91 6.75
C GLY A 310 -22.46 -24.52 6.62
N VAL A 311 -22.66 -24.06 5.39
CA VAL A 311 -23.20 -22.72 5.10
C VAL A 311 -24.27 -22.78 4.03
N LEU A 312 -25.39 -22.10 4.28
CA LEU A 312 -26.50 -21.92 3.34
C LEU A 312 -26.59 -20.45 2.92
N ASP A 313 -26.63 -20.19 1.61
CA ASP A 313 -26.85 -18.84 1.07
C ASP A 313 -28.30 -18.59 0.60
N SER A 314 -28.59 -17.33 0.30
CA SER A 314 -29.89 -16.83 -0.17
C SER A 314 -30.32 -17.36 -1.55
N SER A 315 -29.45 -18.08 -2.26
CA SER A 315 -29.77 -18.77 -3.52
C SER A 315 -30.11 -20.25 -3.34
N ASN A 316 -30.26 -20.70 -2.09
CA ASN A 316 -30.40 -22.11 -1.71
C ASN A 316 -29.16 -22.95 -2.08
N MET A 317 -27.96 -22.35 -2.08
CA MET A 317 -26.73 -23.11 -2.18
C MET A 317 -26.24 -23.50 -0.80
N ILE A 318 -25.95 -24.79 -0.61
CA ILE A 318 -25.22 -25.29 0.55
C ILE A 318 -23.79 -25.57 0.13
N ARG A 319 -22.84 -25.14 0.96
CA ARG A 319 -21.45 -25.54 0.87
C ARG A 319 -20.97 -26.01 2.24
N VAL A 320 -20.16 -27.07 2.25
CA VAL A 320 -19.52 -27.61 3.45
C VAL A 320 -18.01 -27.63 3.22
N TRP A 321 -17.29 -27.17 4.23
CA TRP A 321 -15.83 -27.21 4.27
C TRP A 321 -15.35 -28.10 5.41
N ASP A 322 -14.13 -28.62 5.24
CA ASP A 322 -13.32 -29.09 6.34
C ASP A 322 -12.86 -27.88 7.18
N ALA A 323 -12.88 -27.99 8.50
CA ALA A 323 -12.50 -26.89 9.39
C ALA A 323 -10.98 -26.80 9.64
N GLU A 324 -10.23 -27.87 9.44
CA GLU A 324 -8.78 -27.97 9.66
C GLU A 324 -8.01 -27.55 8.41
N ASP A 325 -8.32 -28.16 7.26
CA ASP A 325 -7.63 -27.88 5.99
C ASP A 325 -8.37 -26.82 5.13
N HIS A 326 -9.54 -26.36 5.56
CA HIS A 326 -10.39 -25.39 4.86
C HIS A 326 -10.83 -25.76 3.44
N ASP A 327 -10.68 -27.03 3.06
CA ASP A 327 -11.05 -27.57 1.75
C ASP A 327 -12.58 -27.69 1.59
N VAL A 328 -13.09 -27.44 0.38
CA VAL A 328 -14.51 -27.63 0.06
C VAL A 328 -14.82 -29.12 -0.10
N LEU A 329 -15.60 -29.68 0.82
CA LEU A 329 -16.03 -31.08 0.81
C LEU A 329 -17.30 -31.27 -0.03
N PHE A 330 -18.29 -30.39 0.15
CA PHE A 330 -19.59 -30.49 -0.52
C PHE A 330 -20.05 -29.13 -1.05
N SER A 331 -20.63 -29.09 -2.25
CA SER A 331 -21.27 -27.88 -2.78
C SER A 331 -22.41 -28.22 -3.73
N LYS A 332 -23.63 -27.78 -3.39
CA LYS A 332 -24.84 -28.05 -4.18
C LYS A 332 -25.83 -26.90 -4.08
N THR A 333 -26.41 -26.49 -5.22
CA THR A 333 -27.54 -25.54 -5.28
C THR A 333 -28.84 -26.30 -5.43
N PHE A 334 -29.84 -25.98 -4.61
CA PHE A 334 -31.15 -26.61 -4.62
C PHE A 334 -32.18 -25.75 -5.38
N ASP A 335 -32.98 -26.40 -6.23
CA ASP A 335 -34.05 -25.72 -6.99
C ASP A 335 -35.24 -25.34 -6.08
N GLU A 336 -35.46 -26.10 -5.01
CA GLU A 336 -36.46 -25.83 -3.98
C GLU A 336 -35.84 -25.07 -2.79
N ASN A 337 -36.68 -24.35 -2.05
CA ASN A 337 -36.23 -23.68 -0.84
C ASN A 337 -35.74 -24.71 0.17
N VAL A 338 -34.51 -24.50 0.66
CA VAL A 338 -33.96 -25.27 1.78
C VAL A 338 -34.54 -24.71 3.07
N TYR A 339 -35.22 -25.55 3.83
CA TYR A 339 -35.81 -25.22 5.13
C TYR A 339 -34.88 -25.51 6.30
N GLY A 340 -33.93 -26.42 6.12
CA GLY A 340 -32.92 -26.70 7.13
C GLY A 340 -31.89 -27.69 6.64
N TYR A 341 -30.74 -27.70 7.31
CA TYR A 341 -29.72 -28.72 7.14
C TYR A 341 -29.06 -29.03 8.49
N PHE A 342 -28.59 -30.26 8.63
CA PHE A 342 -28.01 -30.81 9.85
C PHE A 342 -26.90 -31.81 9.50
N PHE A 343 -25.84 -31.80 10.30
CA PHE A 343 -24.81 -32.83 10.25
C PHE A 343 -25.29 -34.08 11.00
N VAL A 344 -24.95 -35.25 10.46
CA VAL A 344 -25.11 -36.54 11.14
C VAL A 344 -23.71 -37.14 11.26
N GLY A 345 -23.12 -37.01 12.46
CA GLY A 345 -21.68 -37.21 12.63
C GLY A 345 -20.86 -36.22 11.80
N GLU A 346 -19.71 -36.68 11.31
CA GLU A 346 -18.76 -35.86 10.51
C GLU A 346 -18.83 -36.16 9.00
N ASP A 347 -19.57 -37.21 8.62
CA ASP A 347 -19.54 -37.80 7.28
C ASP A 347 -20.79 -37.46 6.45
N ASP A 348 -21.93 -37.20 7.11
CA ASP A 348 -23.22 -37.06 6.42
C ASP A 348 -23.87 -35.69 6.66
N LEU A 349 -24.53 -35.19 5.62
CA LEU A 349 -25.34 -33.96 5.65
C LEU A 349 -26.79 -34.25 5.26
N VAL A 350 -27.71 -34.01 6.18
CA VAL A 350 -29.15 -34.09 5.93
C VAL A 350 -29.70 -32.72 5.58
N VAL A 351 -30.40 -32.62 4.45
CA VAL A 351 -31.00 -31.40 3.92
C VAL A 351 -32.51 -31.60 3.79
N LEU A 352 -33.27 -30.64 4.31
CA LEU A 352 -34.73 -30.60 4.21
C LEU A 352 -35.15 -29.48 3.26
N THR A 353 -35.92 -29.84 2.24
CA THR A 353 -36.57 -28.90 1.31
C THR A 353 -38.08 -28.84 1.59
N VAL A 354 -38.86 -28.29 0.66
CA VAL A 354 -40.32 -28.17 0.84
C VAL A 354 -40.99 -29.54 0.89
N LEU A 355 -40.54 -30.50 0.07
CA LEU A 355 -41.17 -31.81 -0.06
C LEU A 355 -40.21 -32.99 0.11
N GLU A 356 -38.93 -32.75 0.38
CA GLU A 356 -37.93 -33.81 0.43
C GLU A 356 -37.02 -33.67 1.65
N VAL A 357 -36.61 -34.81 2.21
CA VAL A 357 -35.49 -34.92 3.14
C VAL A 357 -34.45 -35.82 2.49
N VAL A 358 -33.22 -35.35 2.33
CA VAL A 358 -32.14 -36.09 1.66
C VAL A 358 -30.89 -36.09 2.49
N SER A 359 -30.23 -37.24 2.63
CA SER A 359 -28.89 -37.35 3.19
C SER A 359 -27.85 -37.46 2.07
N TYR A 360 -26.76 -36.74 2.22
CA TYR A 360 -25.59 -36.76 1.35
C TYR A 360 -24.36 -37.21 2.13
N ASP A 361 -23.55 -38.06 1.51
CA ASP A 361 -22.21 -38.38 1.97
C ASP A 361 -21.27 -37.24 1.57
N LEU A 362 -20.57 -36.65 2.54
CA LEU A 362 -19.73 -35.46 2.33
C LEU A 362 -18.45 -35.77 1.55
N ASP A 363 -17.96 -37.02 1.59
CA ASP A 363 -16.74 -37.44 0.89
C ASP A 363 -16.97 -37.61 -0.62
N SER A 364 -18.08 -38.24 -1.00
CA SER A 364 -18.42 -38.58 -2.38
C SER A 364 -19.36 -37.57 -3.03
N GLY A 365 -20.16 -36.86 -2.23
CA GLY A 365 -21.26 -36.00 -2.67
C GLY A 365 -22.48 -36.77 -3.19
N ASP A 366 -22.48 -38.11 -3.07
CA ASP A 366 -23.59 -38.96 -3.51
C ASP A 366 -24.73 -38.97 -2.47
N GLU A 367 -25.95 -39.24 -2.94
CA GLU A 367 -27.12 -39.38 -2.07
C GLU A 367 -27.08 -40.73 -1.34
N ASN A 368 -27.13 -40.69 0.00
CA ASN A 368 -27.23 -41.88 0.84
C ASN A 368 -28.65 -42.45 0.84
N TRP A 369 -29.62 -41.58 1.12
CA TRP A 369 -31.04 -41.89 1.15
C TRP A 369 -31.86 -40.62 0.93
N SER A 370 -33.11 -40.80 0.47
CA SER A 370 -34.07 -39.71 0.36
C SER A 370 -35.46 -40.15 0.82
N TYR A 371 -36.22 -39.16 1.31
CA TYR A 371 -37.59 -39.30 1.75
C TYR A 371 -38.46 -38.20 1.11
N ASP A 372 -39.40 -38.62 0.27
CA ASP A 372 -40.43 -37.77 -0.29
C ASP A 372 -41.58 -37.58 0.71
N ALA A 373 -41.73 -36.37 1.26
CA ALA A 373 -42.83 -36.03 2.13
C ALA A 373 -44.14 -35.91 1.34
N GLU A 374 -45.20 -36.59 1.81
CA GLU A 374 -46.54 -36.51 1.16
C GLU A 374 -47.16 -35.10 1.24
N ARG A 375 -46.67 -34.26 2.15
CA ARG A 375 -47.14 -32.90 2.40
C ARG A 375 -45.96 -31.98 2.68
N PRO A 376 -46.08 -30.66 2.43
CA PRO A 376 -45.01 -29.72 2.70
C PRO A 376 -44.51 -29.79 4.14
N ILE A 377 -43.19 -29.86 4.28
CA ILE A 377 -42.48 -29.69 5.55
C ILE A 377 -42.68 -28.24 6.00
N LYS A 378 -42.81 -28.02 7.31
CA LYS A 378 -42.90 -26.68 7.88
C LYS A 378 -41.51 -26.21 8.28
N GLU A 379 -41.04 -25.14 7.64
CA GLU A 379 -39.71 -24.53 7.83
C GLU A 379 -39.33 -24.31 9.31
N THR A 380 -40.23 -23.73 10.09
CA THR A 380 -39.98 -23.40 11.51
C THR A 380 -40.09 -24.59 12.45
N SER A 381 -40.38 -25.79 11.93
CA SER A 381 -40.78 -26.96 12.71
C SER A 381 -39.81 -28.13 12.53
N ILE A 382 -38.51 -27.87 12.58
CA ILE A 382 -37.45 -28.84 12.34
C ILE A 382 -36.43 -28.73 13.48
N GLY A 383 -36.00 -29.87 14.03
CA GLY A 383 -34.95 -29.93 15.04
C GLY A 383 -34.33 -31.33 15.12
N MET A 384 -33.15 -31.40 15.72
CA MET A 384 -32.42 -32.65 15.98
C MET A 384 -32.50 -33.00 17.47
N ALA A 385 -32.52 -34.29 17.77
CA ALA A 385 -32.37 -34.83 19.11
C ALA A 385 -31.43 -36.04 19.05
N GLY A 386 -30.16 -35.84 19.44
CA GLY A 386 -29.09 -36.78 19.07
C GLY A 386 -29.08 -36.98 17.55
N ASN A 387 -29.18 -38.24 17.09
CA ASN A 387 -29.26 -38.59 15.66
C ASN A 387 -30.69 -38.60 15.10
N ASP A 388 -31.70 -38.26 15.91
CA ASP A 388 -33.09 -38.30 15.46
C ASP A 388 -33.52 -36.94 14.91
N LEU A 389 -33.91 -36.91 13.64
CA LEU A 389 -34.52 -35.75 13.00
C LEU A 389 -36.01 -35.69 13.34
N ILE A 390 -36.45 -34.58 13.93
CA ILE A 390 -37.84 -34.31 14.24
C ILE A 390 -38.34 -33.15 13.37
N PHE A 391 -39.36 -33.40 12.56
CA PHE A 391 -39.96 -32.38 11.71
C PHE A 391 -41.47 -32.49 11.62
N ALA A 392 -42.14 -31.37 11.35
CA ALA A 392 -43.58 -31.34 11.17
C ALA A 392 -43.97 -31.18 9.70
N VAL A 393 -44.97 -31.97 9.29
CA VAL A 393 -45.76 -31.74 8.08
C VAL A 393 -47.18 -31.37 8.48
N THR A 394 -48.03 -30.99 7.52
CA THR A 394 -49.41 -30.59 7.85
C THR A 394 -50.14 -31.69 8.64
N ASN A 395 -50.48 -31.39 9.91
CA ASN A 395 -51.16 -32.23 10.91
C ASN A 395 -50.36 -33.43 11.45
N GLN A 396 -49.06 -33.55 11.18
CA GLN A 396 -48.25 -34.66 11.68
C GLN A 396 -46.85 -34.20 12.14
N ILE A 397 -46.34 -34.84 13.20
CA ILE A 397 -44.93 -34.77 13.60
C ILE A 397 -44.30 -36.09 13.24
N ILE A 398 -43.14 -36.04 12.59
CA ILE A 398 -42.36 -37.20 12.19
C ILE A 398 -41.06 -37.17 12.98
N LYS A 399 -40.73 -38.31 13.57
CA LYS A 399 -39.41 -38.61 14.14
C LYS A 399 -38.75 -39.65 13.24
N MET A 400 -37.59 -39.30 12.71
CA MET A 400 -36.84 -40.07 11.72
C MET A 400 -35.42 -40.29 12.21
N ASP A 401 -34.88 -41.47 11.95
CA ASP A 401 -33.45 -41.76 12.13
C ASP A 401 -32.68 -41.05 11.00
N ALA A 402 -31.82 -40.10 11.35
CA ALA A 402 -31.11 -39.29 10.36
C ALA A 402 -29.95 -40.05 9.68
N GLU A 403 -29.49 -41.18 10.23
CA GLU A 403 -28.41 -41.99 9.65
C GLU A 403 -28.92 -42.81 8.46
N ASN A 404 -30.12 -43.39 8.57
CA ASN A 404 -30.66 -44.29 7.54
C ASN A 404 -31.99 -43.84 6.89
N GLY A 405 -32.62 -42.77 7.38
CA GLY A 405 -33.86 -42.22 6.86
C GLY A 405 -35.12 -42.99 7.26
N ASP A 406 -35.03 -43.98 8.15
CA ASP A 406 -36.18 -44.74 8.60
C ASP A 406 -37.08 -43.90 9.52
N ILE A 407 -38.39 -43.94 9.28
CA ILE A 407 -39.37 -43.31 10.16
C ILE A 407 -39.47 -44.14 11.45
N ILE A 408 -38.93 -43.60 12.53
CA ILE A 408 -39.08 -44.15 13.89
C ILE A 408 -40.53 -43.99 14.34
N LYS A 409 -41.12 -42.80 14.10
CA LYS A 409 -42.47 -42.49 14.55
C LYS A 409 -43.15 -41.40 13.75
N SER A 410 -44.48 -41.49 13.67
CA SER A 410 -45.34 -40.44 13.13
C SER A 410 -46.55 -40.27 14.05
N LEU A 411 -46.80 -39.03 14.48
CA LEU A 411 -47.86 -38.66 15.42
C LEU A 411 -48.81 -37.66 14.75
N ASP A 412 -50.11 -37.95 14.79
CA ASP A 412 -51.15 -37.02 14.33
C ASP A 412 -51.38 -35.92 15.38
N ILE A 413 -51.32 -34.66 14.96
CA ILE A 413 -51.39 -33.52 15.87
C ILE A 413 -52.86 -33.13 16.21
N ASN A 414 -53.81 -33.52 15.37
CA ASN A 414 -55.23 -33.15 15.50
C ASN A 414 -55.97 -33.82 16.67
N THR A 415 -55.33 -34.69 17.44
CA THR A 415 -55.99 -35.49 18.49
C THR A 415 -55.89 -34.92 19.91
N SER A 416 -55.04 -33.92 20.16
CA SER A 416 -54.68 -33.53 21.54
C SER A 416 -55.06 -32.10 21.97
N LEU A 417 -55.44 -31.18 21.06
CA LEU A 417 -55.99 -29.85 21.42
C LEU A 417 -57.32 -29.55 20.66
N PRO A 418 -58.37 -29.01 21.32
CA PRO A 418 -59.75 -29.15 20.83
C PRO A 418 -60.27 -28.06 19.85
N SER A 419 -59.44 -27.18 19.29
CA SER A 419 -59.92 -26.03 18.49
C SER A 419 -59.31 -25.95 17.09
N GLU A 420 -60.15 -25.59 16.10
CA GLU A 420 -59.78 -25.27 14.71
C GLU A 420 -58.87 -24.01 14.58
N ASP A 421 -58.49 -23.38 15.70
CA ASP A 421 -57.83 -22.08 15.80
C ASP A 421 -56.40 -22.16 16.42
N VAL A 422 -55.72 -23.30 16.28
CA VAL A 422 -54.38 -23.56 16.83
C VAL A 422 -53.36 -23.78 15.71
N VAL A 423 -52.29 -22.99 15.68
CA VAL A 423 -51.19 -23.13 14.71
C VAL A 423 -49.89 -23.40 15.43
N TYR A 424 -49.29 -24.57 15.18
CA TYR A 424 -47.94 -24.90 15.65
C TYR A 424 -46.90 -24.16 14.80
N TYR A 425 -46.00 -23.45 15.48
CA TYR A 425 -45.03 -22.52 14.90
C TYR A 425 -43.61 -23.09 14.99
N ARG A 426 -42.98 -23.11 16.18
CA ARG A 426 -41.62 -23.62 16.40
C ARG A 426 -41.58 -24.85 17.29
N TYR A 427 -40.60 -25.72 17.05
CA TYR A 427 -40.45 -27.01 17.70
C TYR A 427 -39.06 -27.09 18.34
N TYR A 428 -39.02 -27.42 19.63
CA TYR A 428 -37.82 -27.48 20.46
C TYR A 428 -37.75 -28.88 21.09
N PRO A 429 -37.13 -29.86 20.40
CA PRO A 429 -37.02 -31.21 20.93
C PRO A 429 -36.13 -31.24 22.19
N SER A 430 -36.45 -32.12 23.14
CA SER A 430 -35.54 -32.43 24.25
C SER A 430 -34.28 -33.13 23.70
N PRO A 431 -33.13 -33.08 24.41
CA PRO A 431 -31.87 -33.67 23.94
C PRO A 431 -31.99 -35.12 23.40
N GLU A 432 -32.73 -36.00 24.08
CA GLU A 432 -32.99 -37.40 23.68
C GLU A 432 -34.26 -37.57 22.80
N GLY A 433 -34.96 -36.46 22.52
CA GLY A 433 -36.13 -36.44 21.65
C GLY A 433 -37.31 -37.23 22.22
N THR A 434 -37.37 -37.35 23.55
CA THR A 434 -38.48 -37.99 24.27
C THR A 434 -39.67 -37.04 24.41
N ARG A 435 -39.41 -35.73 24.39
CA ARG A 435 -40.42 -34.67 24.45
C ARG A 435 -40.10 -33.60 23.42
N VAL A 436 -41.13 -32.82 23.06
CA VAL A 436 -40.95 -31.63 22.22
C VAL A 436 -41.77 -30.49 22.82
N ALA A 437 -41.11 -29.36 23.08
CA ALA A 437 -41.79 -28.11 23.39
C ALA A 437 -42.16 -27.42 22.08
N ILE A 438 -43.42 -27.01 21.95
CA ILE A 438 -43.97 -26.47 20.72
C ILE A 438 -44.55 -25.08 20.99
N GLU A 439 -43.97 -24.08 20.33
CA GLU A 439 -44.53 -22.75 20.28
C GLU A 439 -45.79 -22.77 19.43
N THR A 440 -46.90 -22.38 20.04
CA THR A 440 -48.24 -22.57 19.51
C THR A 440 -48.99 -21.24 19.52
N LEU A 441 -49.50 -20.83 18.36
CA LEU A 441 -50.36 -19.66 18.22
C LEU A 441 -51.82 -20.07 18.47
N TYR A 442 -52.41 -19.54 19.53
CA TYR A 442 -53.78 -19.78 19.95
C TYR A 442 -54.69 -18.59 19.60
N GLY A 443 -55.76 -18.83 18.83
CA GLY A 443 -56.76 -17.78 18.52
C GLY A 443 -56.23 -16.63 17.68
N PHE A 444 -55.13 -16.85 16.94
CA PHE A 444 -54.40 -15.90 16.07
C PHE A 444 -53.68 -14.72 16.75
N ASP A 445 -53.82 -14.52 18.06
CA ASP A 445 -53.30 -13.33 18.77
C ASP A 445 -52.45 -13.66 20.01
N SER A 446 -52.27 -14.93 20.39
CA SER A 446 -51.53 -15.29 21.62
C SER A 446 -50.63 -16.50 21.40
N PHE A 447 -49.34 -16.35 21.63
CA PHE A 447 -48.39 -17.46 21.62
C PHE A 447 -48.42 -18.19 22.97
N CYS A 448 -48.18 -19.50 22.94
CA CYS A 448 -48.05 -20.32 24.12
C CYS A 448 -47.08 -21.48 23.89
N ILE A 449 -46.43 -21.98 24.94
CA ILE A 449 -45.60 -23.19 24.87
C ILE A 449 -46.41 -24.41 25.34
N THR A 450 -46.46 -25.43 24.49
CA THR A 450 -47.09 -26.72 24.78
C THR A 450 -46.04 -27.82 24.76
N ILE A 451 -46.03 -28.70 25.76
CA ILE A 451 -45.10 -29.84 25.82
C ILE A 451 -45.84 -31.09 25.36
N MET A 452 -45.27 -31.79 24.39
CA MET A 452 -45.78 -33.06 23.87
C MET A 452 -44.83 -34.20 24.22
N ASP A 453 -45.39 -35.29 24.72
CA ASP A 453 -44.68 -36.56 24.90
C ASP A 453 -44.59 -37.29 23.56
N MET A 454 -43.38 -37.56 23.07
CA MET A 454 -43.18 -38.21 21.77
C MET A 454 -43.46 -39.71 21.81
N GLU A 455 -43.57 -40.32 23.00
CA GLU A 455 -43.90 -41.72 23.13
C GLU A 455 -45.41 -41.99 22.99
N THR A 456 -46.24 -41.09 23.51
CA THR A 456 -47.69 -41.24 23.58
C THR A 456 -48.44 -40.32 22.62
N GLY A 457 -47.82 -39.21 22.20
CA GLY A 457 -48.47 -38.12 21.45
C GLY A 457 -49.44 -37.29 22.31
N GLU A 458 -49.45 -37.50 23.63
CA GLU A 458 -50.27 -36.73 24.55
C GLU A 458 -49.59 -35.39 24.90
N VAL A 459 -50.42 -34.36 25.05
CA VAL A 459 -49.98 -33.05 25.54
C VAL A 459 -49.90 -33.12 27.06
N ILE A 460 -48.74 -32.80 27.61
CA ILE A 460 -48.45 -32.92 29.05
C ILE A 460 -49.09 -31.76 29.84
N ASN A 461 -49.18 -30.57 29.23
CA ASN A 461 -49.50 -29.34 29.94
C ASN A 461 -50.73 -28.58 29.45
N THR A 462 -51.18 -27.61 30.25
CA THR A 462 -52.00 -26.50 29.75
C THR A 462 -51.04 -25.49 29.10
N PRO A 463 -51.39 -24.83 27.98
CA PRO A 463 -50.42 -23.99 27.28
C PRO A 463 -49.89 -22.88 28.18
N LEU A 464 -48.56 -22.82 28.31
CA LEU A 464 -47.85 -21.80 29.08
C LEU A 464 -47.99 -20.49 28.31
N MET A 465 -48.63 -19.48 28.87
CA MET A 465 -48.94 -18.23 28.14
C MET A 465 -47.75 -17.26 28.20
N GLY A 466 -47.45 -16.63 27.07
CA GLY A 466 -46.43 -15.59 26.93
C GLY A 466 -46.79 -14.68 25.76
N ASP A 467 -46.39 -13.41 25.81
CA ASP A 467 -46.78 -12.47 24.76
C ASP A 467 -45.87 -12.54 23.54
N SER A 468 -44.56 -12.70 23.76
CA SER A 468 -43.53 -12.80 22.72
C SER A 468 -42.34 -13.58 23.27
N TYR A 469 -42.18 -14.83 22.85
CA TYR A 469 -41.07 -15.69 23.27
C TYR A 469 -39.76 -15.21 22.64
N LYS A 470 -38.71 -15.17 23.44
CA LYS A 470 -37.36 -14.85 22.97
C LYS A 470 -36.59 -16.12 22.69
N ASP A 471 -36.54 -17.02 23.68
CA ASP A 471 -35.91 -18.32 23.51
C ASP A 471 -36.59 -19.42 24.34
N VAL A 472 -36.40 -20.66 23.91
CA VAL A 472 -36.88 -21.88 24.55
C VAL A 472 -35.75 -22.91 24.52
N GLY A 473 -35.24 -23.26 25.69
CA GLY A 473 -34.13 -24.20 25.86
C GLY A 473 -34.48 -25.36 26.78
N TRP A 474 -33.60 -26.36 26.82
CA TRP A 474 -33.70 -27.50 27.72
C TRP A 474 -32.48 -27.53 28.62
N SER A 475 -32.68 -27.90 29.90
CA SER A 475 -31.59 -28.23 30.82
C SER A 475 -31.73 -29.69 31.25
N GLY A 476 -30.96 -30.56 30.60
CA GLY A 476 -31.22 -32.00 30.57
C GLY A 476 -32.61 -32.35 29.99
N GLU A 477 -33.10 -33.57 30.26
CA GLU A 477 -34.36 -34.08 29.68
C GLU A 477 -35.65 -33.55 30.32
N ASP A 478 -35.58 -33.11 31.58
CA ASP A 478 -36.76 -32.89 32.42
C ASP A 478 -36.99 -31.41 32.76
N ARG A 479 -36.12 -30.49 32.36
CA ARG A 479 -36.31 -29.05 32.65
C ARG A 479 -36.43 -28.26 31.36
N LEU A 480 -37.54 -27.54 31.24
CA LEU A 480 -37.81 -26.64 30.13
C LEU A 480 -37.57 -25.20 30.59
N LEU A 481 -36.71 -24.50 29.88
CA LEU A 481 -36.39 -23.09 30.10
C LEU A 481 -37.09 -22.25 29.03
N VAL A 482 -37.73 -21.16 29.46
CA VAL A 482 -38.50 -20.30 28.57
C VAL A 482 -38.24 -18.85 28.94
N SER A 483 -37.94 -18.01 27.94
CA SER A 483 -37.88 -16.56 28.11
C SER A 483 -38.91 -15.87 27.24
N TYR A 484 -39.57 -14.84 27.78
CA TYR A 484 -40.55 -14.05 27.05
C TYR A 484 -40.67 -12.61 27.56
N VAL A 485 -41.11 -11.71 26.70
CA VAL A 485 -41.32 -10.29 26.98
C VAL A 485 -42.80 -10.02 27.25
N LEU A 486 -43.14 -9.24 28.28
CA LEU A 486 -44.51 -8.91 28.71
C LEU A 486 -45.09 -7.69 27.93
N THR A 487 -45.51 -7.86 26.67
CA THR A 487 -46.26 -6.93 25.77
C THR A 487 -45.77 -5.50 25.40
N LYS A 488 -45.81 -5.25 24.07
CA LYS A 488 -46.28 -4.08 23.24
C LYS A 488 -45.72 -2.66 23.36
N GLU A 489 -45.05 -2.22 24.42
CA GLU A 489 -44.65 -0.79 24.54
C GLU A 489 -43.15 -0.50 24.37
N SER A 490 -42.27 -1.49 24.46
CA SER A 490 -40.81 -1.31 24.35
C SER A 490 -40.21 -2.46 23.54
N TYR A 491 -39.65 -2.13 22.37
CA TYR A 491 -38.87 -3.06 21.55
C TYR A 491 -37.64 -2.33 21.06
N ASN A 492 -36.48 -2.81 21.49
CA ASN A 492 -35.22 -2.40 20.92
C ASN A 492 -35.17 -2.92 19.49
N MET A 493 -34.96 -2.03 18.53
CA MET A 493 -34.93 -2.36 17.10
C MET A 493 -33.93 -1.46 16.38
N SER A 494 -33.19 -2.04 15.45
CA SER A 494 -32.38 -1.35 14.46
C SER A 494 -32.96 -1.56 13.06
N GLY A 495 -32.69 -0.61 12.17
CA GLY A 495 -33.02 -0.73 10.76
C GLY A 495 -32.41 0.41 9.95
N GLY A 496 -31.38 0.08 9.15
CA GLY A 496 -30.51 1.09 8.55
C GLY A 496 -29.83 1.94 9.64
N ASP A 497 -29.64 3.24 9.38
CA ASP A 497 -28.92 4.14 10.29
C ASP A 497 -29.73 4.58 11.54
N ILE A 498 -30.80 3.87 11.92
CA ILE A 498 -31.70 4.25 13.01
C ILE A 498 -31.87 3.08 13.98
N SER A 499 -31.53 3.33 15.24
CA SER A 499 -31.82 2.45 16.37
C SER A 499 -32.81 3.11 17.33
N LEU A 500 -33.83 2.36 17.74
CA LEU A 500 -34.71 2.69 18.85
C LEU A 500 -34.32 1.81 20.03
N ILE A 501 -33.93 2.44 21.13
CA ILE A 501 -33.52 1.76 22.36
C ILE A 501 -34.39 2.25 23.52
N ASP A 502 -34.92 1.31 24.28
CA ASP A 502 -35.69 1.46 25.50
C ASP A 502 -35.36 0.30 26.47
N ASN A 503 -35.84 0.38 27.71
CA ASN A 503 -35.74 -0.74 28.63
C ASN A 503 -36.75 -1.83 28.25
N THR A 504 -36.27 -3.01 27.88
CA THR A 504 -37.12 -4.16 27.54
C THR A 504 -37.21 -5.10 28.74
N ASP A 505 -38.40 -5.22 29.32
CA ASP A 505 -38.67 -6.12 30.45
C ASP A 505 -38.84 -7.58 29.95
N LEU A 506 -38.13 -8.50 30.59
CA LEU A 506 -38.06 -9.91 30.24
C LEU A 506 -38.36 -10.78 31.45
N THR A 507 -39.15 -11.84 31.26
CA THR A 507 -39.37 -12.89 32.25
C THR A 507 -38.69 -14.18 31.78
N ILE A 508 -37.96 -14.83 32.69
CA ILE A 508 -37.31 -16.13 32.49
C ILE A 508 -37.96 -17.14 33.45
N CYS A 509 -38.35 -18.30 32.93
CA CYS A 509 -39.03 -19.35 33.67
C CYS A 509 -38.34 -20.71 33.48
N CYS A 510 -38.41 -21.55 34.50
CA CYS A 510 -38.03 -22.95 34.45
C CYS A 510 -39.22 -23.82 34.87
N TYR A 511 -39.54 -24.82 34.05
CA TYR A 511 -40.64 -25.75 34.27
C TYR A 511 -40.13 -27.19 34.33
N ASP A 512 -40.76 -28.00 35.17
CA ASP A 512 -40.60 -29.46 35.12
C ASP A 512 -41.35 -29.97 33.87
N ALA A 513 -40.64 -30.53 32.90
CA ALA A 513 -41.23 -30.94 31.64
C ALA A 513 -42.13 -32.19 31.75
N SER A 514 -42.10 -32.90 32.88
CA SER A 514 -42.91 -34.11 33.09
C SER A 514 -44.36 -33.80 33.47
N ASP A 515 -44.62 -32.66 34.12
CA ASP A 515 -45.95 -32.22 34.53
C ASP A 515 -46.24 -30.73 34.27
N ALA A 516 -45.28 -30.01 33.70
CA ALA A 516 -45.27 -28.56 33.45
C ALA A 516 -45.55 -27.70 34.68
N SER A 517 -45.18 -28.19 35.87
CA SER A 517 -45.16 -27.35 37.06
C SER A 517 -44.01 -26.35 36.98
N GLU A 518 -44.28 -25.11 37.41
CA GLU A 518 -43.27 -24.07 37.53
C GLU A 518 -42.30 -24.42 38.67
N ILE A 519 -41.01 -24.47 38.36
CA ILE A 519 -39.94 -24.63 39.34
C ILE A 519 -39.59 -23.25 39.90
N TRP A 520 -39.33 -22.29 39.01
CA TRP A 520 -39.05 -20.90 39.35
C TRP A 520 -39.33 -19.95 38.19
N THR A 521 -39.53 -18.67 38.54
CA THR A 521 -39.68 -17.55 37.61
C THR A 521 -38.86 -16.37 38.11
N SER A 522 -38.23 -15.64 37.20
CA SER A 522 -37.41 -14.47 37.51
C SER A 522 -37.58 -13.38 36.46
N ASP A 523 -37.78 -12.14 36.92
CA ASP A 523 -37.89 -10.96 36.06
C ASP A 523 -36.54 -10.25 35.94
N SER A 524 -36.25 -9.76 34.73
CA SER A 524 -35.03 -9.03 34.34
C SER A 524 -35.36 -7.97 33.29
N SER A 525 -34.38 -7.15 32.92
CA SER A 525 -34.53 -6.24 31.79
C SER A 525 -33.18 -5.97 31.13
N TYR A 526 -33.22 -5.64 29.85
CA TYR A 526 -32.04 -5.25 29.06
C TYR A 526 -32.30 -3.94 28.33
N THR A 527 -31.23 -3.24 27.97
CA THR A 527 -31.28 -1.87 27.42
C THR A 527 -30.64 -1.77 26.05
N ASP A 528 -30.37 -2.87 25.37
CA ASP A 528 -29.78 -2.88 24.03
C ASP A 528 -30.54 -3.76 23.04
N ILE A 529 -30.16 -3.72 21.76
CA ILE A 529 -30.75 -4.55 20.71
C ILE A 529 -30.47 -6.03 21.00
N CYS A 530 -31.51 -6.85 20.98
CA CYS A 530 -31.34 -8.28 21.12
C CYS A 530 -31.10 -8.88 19.73
N ILE A 531 -29.81 -9.06 19.39
CA ILE A 531 -29.35 -9.69 18.14
C ILE A 531 -29.62 -11.20 18.22
N GLU A 532 -29.02 -11.83 19.23
CA GLU A 532 -29.25 -13.22 19.60
C GLU A 532 -29.73 -13.30 21.06
N SER A 533 -30.32 -14.44 21.41
CA SER A 533 -30.63 -14.80 22.78
C SER A 533 -30.56 -16.30 22.94
N GLY A 534 -30.06 -16.77 24.07
CA GLY A 534 -29.79 -18.18 24.28
C GLY A 534 -29.81 -18.59 25.74
N PHE A 535 -30.09 -19.87 25.98
CA PHE A 535 -29.73 -20.55 27.22
C PHE A 535 -28.44 -21.36 27.04
N LEU A 536 -27.57 -21.32 28.05
CA LEU A 536 -26.34 -22.12 28.12
C LEU A 536 -26.26 -22.81 29.49
N ASP A 537 -26.30 -24.14 29.49
CA ASP A 537 -26.14 -24.94 30.71
C ASP A 537 -24.69 -24.87 31.20
N LEU A 538 -24.50 -24.63 32.50
CA LEU A 538 -23.21 -24.52 33.17
C LEU A 538 -23.15 -25.54 34.34
N PRO A 539 -22.94 -26.82 34.04
CA PRO A 539 -23.10 -27.91 35.01
C PRO A 539 -22.10 -27.82 36.18
N GLU A 540 -20.87 -27.37 35.93
CA GLU A 540 -19.82 -27.23 36.95
C GLU A 540 -20.21 -26.27 38.07
N THR A 541 -20.96 -25.21 37.75
CA THR A 541 -21.47 -24.25 38.75
C THR A 541 -22.91 -24.56 39.19
N GLY A 542 -23.54 -25.58 38.60
CA GLY A 542 -24.95 -25.90 38.81
C GLY A 542 -25.87 -24.75 38.41
N THR A 543 -25.50 -24.01 37.37
CA THR A 543 -26.27 -22.86 36.88
C THR A 543 -26.68 -23.03 35.43
N VAL A 544 -27.59 -22.16 35.00
CA VAL A 544 -27.86 -21.91 33.59
C VAL A 544 -27.71 -20.43 33.33
N LEU A 545 -26.95 -20.09 32.29
CA LEU A 545 -26.88 -18.74 31.76
C LEU A 545 -28.07 -18.49 30.84
N TYR A 546 -28.66 -17.31 30.96
CA TYR A 546 -29.48 -16.74 29.91
C TYR A 546 -28.88 -15.41 29.46
N TYR A 547 -28.72 -15.21 28.14
CA TYR A 547 -28.25 -13.96 27.57
C TYR A 547 -29.25 -13.37 26.58
N ALA A 548 -29.35 -12.05 26.56
CA ALA A 548 -30.13 -11.29 25.57
C ALA A 548 -29.78 -9.79 25.64
N GLY A 549 -29.63 -9.14 24.49
CA GLY A 549 -29.19 -7.75 24.46
C GLY A 549 -27.86 -7.60 25.20
N ASN A 550 -27.71 -6.59 26.04
CA ASN A 550 -26.47 -6.32 26.77
C ASN A 550 -26.30 -7.08 28.09
N ILE A 551 -27.13 -8.09 28.39
CA ILE A 551 -27.10 -8.80 29.68
C ILE A 551 -26.86 -10.30 29.54
N GLY A 552 -26.06 -10.83 30.47
CA GLY A 552 -25.89 -12.26 30.71
C GLY A 552 -26.18 -12.57 32.17
N ILE A 553 -27.14 -13.45 32.47
CA ILE A 553 -27.56 -13.75 33.84
C ILE A 553 -27.43 -15.24 34.13
N MET A 554 -26.66 -15.57 35.16
CA MET A 554 -26.52 -16.95 35.65
C MET A 554 -27.54 -17.22 36.76
N TYR A 555 -28.39 -18.22 36.55
CA TYR A 555 -29.42 -18.66 37.48
C TYR A 555 -29.04 -20.01 38.09
N ASP A 556 -29.22 -20.20 39.40
CA ASP A 556 -29.21 -21.54 39.97
C ASP A 556 -30.37 -22.35 39.38
N ILE A 557 -30.05 -23.49 38.76
CA ILE A 557 -31.03 -24.26 38.01
C ILE A 557 -32.19 -24.78 38.88
N ASN A 558 -31.98 -24.90 40.20
CA ASN A 558 -32.96 -25.50 41.10
C ASN A 558 -33.98 -24.50 41.67
N ASP A 559 -33.60 -23.24 41.88
CA ASP A 559 -34.46 -22.26 42.56
C ASP A 559 -34.54 -20.89 41.86
N GLY A 560 -33.80 -20.68 40.77
CA GLY A 560 -33.84 -19.44 40.00
C GLY A 560 -33.16 -18.26 40.68
N THR A 561 -32.35 -18.49 41.72
CA THR A 561 -31.55 -17.44 42.34
C THR A 561 -30.49 -16.95 41.35
N LYS A 562 -30.41 -15.62 41.15
CA LYS A 562 -29.39 -14.99 40.29
C LYS A 562 -28.04 -15.05 41.02
N LYS A 563 -27.10 -15.85 40.52
CA LYS A 563 -25.72 -15.90 41.04
C LYS A 563 -24.90 -14.73 40.50
N ASN A 564 -25.00 -14.48 39.20
CA ASN A 564 -24.26 -13.43 38.50
C ASN A 564 -25.20 -12.71 37.52
N ASN A 565 -24.96 -11.43 37.31
CA ASN A 565 -25.72 -10.56 36.42
C ASN A 565 -24.77 -9.58 35.74
N TYR A 566 -24.30 -9.98 34.56
CA TYR A 566 -23.36 -9.25 33.74
C TYR A 566 -24.10 -8.23 32.87
N ASN A 567 -23.52 -7.03 32.76
CA ASN A 567 -23.94 -6.02 31.79
C ASN A 567 -22.71 -5.63 30.98
N LEU A 568 -22.75 -5.89 29.68
CA LEU A 568 -21.61 -5.70 28.80
C LEU A 568 -21.53 -4.30 28.18
N ASN A 569 -22.58 -3.50 28.34
CA ASN A 569 -22.79 -2.22 27.64
C ASN A 569 -22.83 -2.31 26.11
N ASP A 570 -22.85 -3.53 25.56
CA ASP A 570 -22.99 -3.83 24.14
C ASP A 570 -23.80 -5.12 23.96
N SER A 571 -24.44 -5.28 22.80
CA SER A 571 -25.31 -6.41 22.52
C SER A 571 -24.52 -7.73 22.43
N ILE A 572 -24.93 -8.75 23.19
CA ILE A 572 -24.33 -10.08 23.14
C ILE A 572 -24.81 -10.79 21.87
N VAL A 573 -23.85 -11.30 21.09
CA VAL A 573 -24.08 -12.10 19.89
C VAL A 573 -23.91 -13.59 20.18
N HIS A 574 -23.01 -13.95 21.09
CA HIS A 574 -22.81 -15.35 21.47
C HIS A 574 -22.28 -15.48 22.90
N SER A 575 -22.51 -16.65 23.50
CA SER A 575 -21.89 -17.05 24.75
C SER A 575 -21.57 -18.55 24.73
N SER A 576 -20.46 -18.92 25.36
CA SER A 576 -19.94 -20.28 25.39
C SER A 576 -19.22 -20.56 26.72
N ASP A 577 -19.03 -21.83 27.05
CA ASP A 577 -18.21 -22.34 28.16
C ASP A 577 -17.36 -23.50 27.62
N ARG A 578 -16.65 -23.23 26.51
CA ARG A 578 -15.95 -24.27 25.72
C ARG A 578 -14.87 -25.00 26.53
N ASP A 579 -14.27 -24.34 27.50
CA ASP A 579 -13.25 -24.92 28.36
C ASP A 579 -13.84 -25.67 29.57
N ASP A 580 -15.17 -25.78 29.65
CA ASP A 580 -15.94 -26.45 30.70
C ASP A 580 -15.54 -26.00 32.12
N ASN A 581 -15.14 -24.73 32.27
CA ASN A 581 -14.69 -24.20 33.56
C ASN A 581 -15.86 -23.69 34.42
N GLY A 582 -17.06 -23.59 33.81
CA GLY A 582 -18.31 -23.17 34.45
C GLY A 582 -18.55 -21.66 34.43
N TRP A 583 -17.66 -20.88 33.82
CA TRP A 583 -17.75 -19.43 33.63
C TRP A 583 -17.97 -19.12 32.15
N PRO A 584 -19.08 -18.44 31.81
CA PRO A 584 -19.36 -18.15 30.43
C PRO A 584 -18.44 -17.05 29.90
N ILE A 585 -17.95 -17.21 28.69
CA ILE A 585 -17.42 -16.12 27.87
C ILE A 585 -18.54 -15.50 27.04
N PHE A 586 -18.35 -14.25 26.63
CA PHE A 586 -19.30 -13.51 25.81
C PHE A 586 -18.59 -12.88 24.62
N ILE A 587 -19.30 -12.81 23.49
CA ILE A 587 -18.86 -12.08 22.30
C ILE A 587 -19.96 -11.07 21.96
N THR A 588 -19.57 -9.81 21.76
CA THR A 588 -20.51 -8.71 21.52
C THR A 588 -20.60 -8.29 20.06
N GLU A 589 -21.55 -7.41 19.72
CA GLU A 589 -21.77 -6.87 18.37
C GLU A 589 -20.57 -6.08 17.87
N GLN A 590 -19.89 -5.33 18.74
CA GLN A 590 -18.70 -4.57 18.42
C GLN A 590 -17.42 -5.41 18.36
N GLY A 591 -17.52 -6.72 18.55
CA GLY A 591 -16.38 -7.62 18.42
C GLY A 591 -15.56 -7.80 19.69
N ASP A 592 -16.08 -7.38 20.85
CA ASP A 592 -15.40 -7.60 22.12
C ASP A 592 -15.55 -9.06 22.57
N PHE A 593 -14.44 -9.66 22.99
CA PHE A 593 -14.39 -10.85 23.82
C PHE A 593 -14.43 -10.45 25.29
N ALA A 594 -15.46 -10.87 26.03
CA ALA A 594 -15.61 -10.55 27.44
C ALA A 594 -15.60 -11.81 28.32
N SER A 595 -14.76 -11.79 29.36
CA SER A 595 -14.59 -12.91 30.30
C SER A 595 -14.80 -12.47 31.75
N PRO A 596 -15.53 -13.25 32.58
CA PRO A 596 -15.69 -12.98 34.01
C PRO A 596 -14.38 -13.03 34.79
N VAL A 597 -14.19 -12.09 35.72
CA VAL A 597 -13.03 -12.07 36.63
C VAL A 597 -13.48 -12.06 38.11
N PRO A 598 -13.88 -13.23 38.67
CA PRO A 598 -14.46 -13.31 40.00
C PRO A 598 -13.58 -12.78 41.14
N SER A 599 -12.26 -12.73 40.95
CA SER A 599 -11.31 -12.17 41.92
C SER A 599 -11.48 -10.67 42.15
N TYR A 600 -12.04 -9.93 41.19
CA TYR A 600 -12.31 -8.49 41.27
C TYR A 600 -13.77 -8.17 41.66
N GLY A 601 -14.69 -9.13 41.49
CA GLY A 601 -16.07 -9.05 41.95
C GLY A 601 -17.02 -9.98 41.21
N ASP A 602 -18.20 -10.23 41.77
CA ASP A 602 -19.17 -11.21 41.24
C ASP A 602 -19.63 -10.90 39.80
N ASN A 603 -19.62 -9.63 39.38
CA ASN A 603 -20.01 -9.21 38.03
C ASN A 603 -18.89 -8.47 37.29
N ALA A 604 -17.63 -8.65 37.72
CA ALA A 604 -16.49 -8.06 37.05
C ALA A 604 -16.23 -8.79 35.72
N LEU A 605 -16.05 -8.02 34.65
CA LEU A 605 -15.73 -8.49 33.31
C LEU A 605 -14.42 -7.83 32.85
N LEU A 606 -13.62 -8.59 32.12
CA LEU A 606 -12.49 -8.10 31.35
C LEU A 606 -12.83 -8.20 29.87
N PHE A 607 -12.54 -7.14 29.11
CA PHE A 607 -12.84 -7.01 27.69
C PHE A 607 -11.54 -7.00 26.89
N TYR A 608 -11.58 -7.67 25.75
CA TYR A 608 -10.51 -7.72 24.78
C TYR A 608 -11.12 -7.45 23.39
N GLU A 609 -10.50 -6.56 22.62
CA GLU A 609 -10.89 -6.28 21.23
C GLU A 609 -10.21 -7.36 20.36
N GLU A 610 -10.97 -8.38 19.94
CA GLU A 610 -10.40 -9.59 19.28
C GLU A 610 -11.11 -9.92 17.95
N PHE A 611 -12.25 -9.29 17.66
CA PHE A 611 -13.05 -9.58 16.48
C PHE A 611 -13.49 -8.30 15.78
N SER A 612 -13.79 -8.43 14.48
CA SER A 612 -14.36 -7.34 13.69
C SER A 612 -15.71 -6.89 14.25
N ASP A 613 -16.06 -5.62 14.13
CA ASP A 613 -17.35 -5.06 14.54
C ASP A 613 -18.55 -5.52 13.66
N GLU A 614 -19.76 -5.07 14.04
CA GLU A 614 -21.03 -5.34 13.34
C GLU A 614 -21.36 -6.84 13.22
N LEU A 615 -21.02 -7.61 14.26
CA LEU A 615 -21.28 -9.04 14.31
C LEU A 615 -22.78 -9.32 14.46
N ALA A 616 -23.32 -10.11 13.53
CA ALA A 616 -24.71 -10.55 13.55
C ALA A 616 -24.85 -11.99 14.05
N ARG A 617 -23.82 -12.82 13.88
CA ARG A 617 -23.82 -14.21 14.33
C ARG A 617 -22.41 -14.69 14.58
N VAL A 618 -22.24 -15.40 15.70
CA VAL A 618 -20.98 -16.05 16.06
C VAL A 618 -21.28 -17.49 16.49
N VAL A 619 -20.38 -18.41 16.15
CA VAL A 619 -20.37 -19.79 16.67
C VAL A 619 -18.97 -20.11 17.14
N VAL A 620 -18.84 -20.56 18.38
CA VAL A 620 -17.56 -20.99 18.96
C VAL A 620 -17.41 -22.51 18.78
N GLY A 621 -16.38 -22.90 18.03
CA GLY A 621 -15.94 -24.27 17.77
C GLY A 621 -14.43 -24.36 17.98
N ALA A 622 -13.71 -25.11 17.14
CA ALA A 622 -12.23 -25.19 17.15
C ALA A 622 -11.56 -23.83 17.40
N GLY A 623 -12.00 -22.81 16.65
CA GLY A 623 -11.83 -21.39 16.94
C GLY A 623 -13.18 -20.66 16.92
N VAL A 624 -13.19 -19.40 16.51
CA VAL A 624 -14.39 -18.54 16.48
C VAL A 624 -14.80 -18.25 15.04
N TYR A 625 -16.06 -18.52 14.71
CA TYR A 625 -16.64 -18.27 13.39
C TYR A 625 -17.61 -17.10 13.48
N ALA A 626 -17.24 -15.97 12.89
CA ALA A 626 -18.00 -14.72 13.01
C ALA A 626 -18.54 -14.26 11.66
N MET A 627 -19.76 -13.72 11.66
CA MET A 627 -20.44 -13.25 10.46
C MET A 627 -21.13 -11.91 10.74
N LYS A 628 -20.90 -10.93 9.88
CA LYS A 628 -21.60 -9.64 9.87
C LYS A 628 -23.00 -9.76 9.24
N GLU A 629 -23.87 -8.79 9.51
CA GLU A 629 -25.21 -8.73 8.91
C GLU A 629 -25.12 -8.64 7.37
N ASP A 630 -25.99 -9.36 6.65
CA ASP A 630 -26.03 -9.40 5.18
C ASP A 630 -24.69 -9.77 4.48
N SER A 631 -23.77 -10.42 5.21
CA SER A 631 -22.46 -10.81 4.71
C SER A 631 -22.51 -12.00 3.73
N ARG A 632 -21.52 -12.07 2.84
CA ARG A 632 -21.23 -13.24 1.99
C ARG A 632 -20.07 -14.07 2.53
N GLU A 633 -19.51 -13.66 3.66
CA GLU A 633 -18.27 -14.17 4.23
C GLU A 633 -18.47 -14.48 5.71
N ILE A 634 -17.89 -15.59 6.15
CA ILE A 634 -17.67 -15.89 7.58
C ILE A 634 -16.18 -15.76 7.81
N ILE A 635 -15.81 -14.94 8.79
CA ILE A 635 -14.43 -14.77 9.23
C ILE A 635 -14.16 -15.83 10.31
N TYR A 636 -13.10 -16.60 10.11
CA TYR A 636 -12.64 -17.58 11.09
C TYR A 636 -11.41 -17.04 11.81
N TYR A 637 -11.50 -17.05 13.14
CA TYR A 637 -10.45 -16.68 14.05
C TYR A 637 -9.97 -17.93 14.77
N ASP A 638 -8.66 -18.15 14.74
CA ASP A 638 -8.04 -19.25 15.44
C ASP A 638 -7.31 -18.75 16.69
N VAL A 639 -7.01 -19.65 17.61
CA VAL A 639 -6.44 -19.36 18.92
C VAL A 639 -4.98 -19.79 18.99
N GLY A 640 -4.16 -19.02 19.70
CA GLY A 640 -2.72 -19.25 19.81
C GLY A 640 -1.98 -19.02 18.49
N ILE A 641 -2.43 -18.07 17.67
CA ILE A 641 -1.74 -17.70 16.43
C ILE A 641 -0.58 -16.74 16.75
N TYR A 642 0.62 -17.12 16.34
CA TYR A 642 1.84 -16.33 16.48
C TYR A 642 2.75 -16.59 15.28
N ASP A 643 3.92 -15.97 15.25
CA ASP A 643 4.94 -16.24 14.24
C ASP A 643 5.53 -17.65 14.43
N ASP A 644 5.19 -18.58 13.53
CA ASP A 644 5.59 -19.98 13.56
C ASP A 644 7.10 -20.25 13.42
N ASN A 645 7.88 -19.23 13.04
CA ASN A 645 9.35 -19.29 13.03
C ASN A 645 9.97 -18.93 14.39
N TYR A 646 9.17 -18.66 15.42
CA TYR A 646 9.68 -18.44 16.78
C TYR A 646 10.46 -19.67 17.28
N VAL A 647 11.71 -19.47 17.66
CA VAL A 647 12.56 -20.54 18.19
C VAL A 647 12.76 -20.34 19.70
N TYR A 648 12.24 -21.29 20.48
CA TYR A 648 12.46 -21.33 21.93
C TYR A 648 13.92 -21.62 22.29
N THR A 649 14.41 -20.98 23.34
CA THR A 649 15.61 -21.42 24.08
C THR A 649 15.18 -22.44 25.13
N GLU A 650 15.69 -23.67 25.04
CA GLU A 650 15.25 -24.77 25.93
C GLU A 650 15.46 -24.45 27.42
N ASP A 651 14.44 -24.70 28.24
CA ASP A 651 14.45 -24.63 29.71
C ASP A 651 14.85 -23.27 30.33
N ILE A 652 14.84 -22.16 29.57
CA ILE A 652 15.13 -20.83 30.09
C ILE A 652 13.85 -20.08 30.44
N VAL A 653 13.64 -19.85 31.74
CA VAL A 653 12.51 -19.06 32.26
C VAL A 653 13.03 -17.72 32.78
N VAL A 654 12.38 -16.65 32.35
CA VAL A 654 12.71 -15.28 32.73
C VAL A 654 11.64 -14.76 33.69
N ALA A 655 12.06 -14.44 34.92
CA ALA A 655 11.14 -13.90 35.92
C ALA A 655 10.77 -12.43 35.64
N ASN A 656 11.72 -11.65 35.09
CA ASN A 656 11.54 -10.22 34.83
C ASN A 656 12.39 -9.79 33.63
N HIS A 657 11.82 -9.01 32.71
CA HIS A 657 12.48 -8.55 31.49
C HIS A 657 13.70 -7.66 31.80
N ASN A 658 13.62 -6.79 32.81
CA ASN A 658 14.68 -5.87 33.27
C ASN A 658 15.90 -6.56 33.91
N LYS A 659 16.03 -7.86 33.72
CA LYS A 659 17.09 -8.71 34.26
C LYS A 659 17.82 -9.50 33.17
N CYS A 660 17.63 -9.11 31.91
CA CYS A 660 18.34 -9.65 30.77
C CYS A 660 19.45 -8.69 30.32
N TYR A 661 20.55 -9.25 29.85
CA TYR A 661 21.63 -8.54 29.16
C TYR A 661 22.08 -9.40 27.99
N MET A 662 22.46 -8.76 26.89
CA MET A 662 22.97 -9.43 25.72
C MET A 662 24.14 -8.65 25.14
N ASP A 663 25.15 -9.39 24.71
CA ASP A 663 26.21 -8.91 23.83
C ASP A 663 26.60 -10.01 22.83
N GLU A 664 27.68 -9.77 22.09
CA GLU A 664 28.23 -10.68 21.09
C GLU A 664 28.66 -12.06 21.60
N ASN A 665 28.81 -12.27 22.92
CA ASN A 665 29.33 -13.51 23.49
C ASN A 665 28.33 -14.24 24.38
N VAL A 666 27.39 -13.53 25.02
CA VAL A 666 26.49 -14.13 26.01
C VAL A 666 25.16 -13.39 26.13
N ILE A 667 24.11 -14.16 26.38
CA ILE A 667 22.86 -13.66 26.95
C ILE A 667 22.83 -14.05 28.42
N ALA A 668 22.75 -13.07 29.31
CA ALA A 668 22.75 -13.27 30.75
C ALA A 668 21.39 -12.91 31.36
N ILE A 669 20.85 -13.80 32.18
CA ILE A 669 19.53 -13.63 32.82
C ILE A 669 19.68 -13.77 34.32
N ILE A 670 19.31 -12.71 35.06
CA ILE A 670 19.30 -12.72 36.51
C ILE A 670 17.94 -13.25 37.02
N ASN A 671 17.99 -14.38 37.71
CA ASN A 671 16.87 -14.95 38.44
C ASN A 671 17.00 -14.65 39.94
N ASP A 672 16.12 -13.78 40.44
CA ASP A 672 16.03 -13.40 41.85
C ASP A 672 14.63 -13.79 42.40
N ASN A 673 14.61 -14.77 43.32
CA ASN A 673 13.38 -15.25 43.97
C ASN A 673 13.02 -14.45 45.25
N GLY A 674 13.68 -13.32 45.49
CA GLY A 674 13.31 -12.32 46.49
C GLY A 674 13.65 -12.65 47.95
N VAL A 675 14.25 -13.81 48.26
CA VAL A 675 14.52 -14.19 49.67
C VAL A 675 15.70 -15.17 49.89
N GLU A 676 16.87 -15.08 49.22
CA GLU A 676 18.20 -15.57 49.73
C GLU A 676 19.19 -16.01 48.63
N SER A 677 18.79 -16.21 47.38
CA SER A 677 19.71 -16.67 46.32
C SER A 677 19.42 -16.04 44.95
N ILE A 678 20.43 -15.40 44.37
CA ILE A 678 20.48 -15.02 42.96
C ILE A 678 21.10 -16.17 42.15
N SER A 679 20.56 -16.44 40.98
CA SER A 679 21.20 -17.29 39.97
C SER A 679 21.28 -16.56 38.64
N ILE A 680 22.36 -16.77 37.90
CA ILE A 680 22.59 -16.14 36.60
C ILE A 680 22.65 -17.25 35.56
N ASP A 681 21.65 -17.31 34.71
CA ASP A 681 21.68 -18.20 33.55
C ASP A 681 22.46 -17.51 32.43
N LEU A 682 23.40 -18.25 31.84
CA LEU A 682 24.24 -17.79 30.74
C LEU A 682 23.90 -18.64 29.51
N VAL A 683 23.47 -17.98 28.45
CA VAL A 683 23.06 -18.62 27.20
C VAL A 683 24.02 -18.19 26.09
N ASP A 684 24.43 -19.14 25.26
CA ASP A 684 25.23 -18.88 24.07
C ASP A 684 24.29 -18.39 22.94
N PRO A 685 24.45 -17.15 22.44
CA PRO A 685 23.58 -16.64 21.39
C PRO A 685 23.76 -17.35 20.03
N TYR A 686 24.92 -17.96 19.75
CA TYR A 686 25.15 -18.67 18.50
C TYR A 686 24.44 -20.02 18.48
N GLU A 687 24.62 -20.81 19.54
CA GLU A 687 24.04 -22.15 19.65
C GLU A 687 22.60 -22.14 20.20
N ASN A 688 22.16 -21.04 20.82
CA ASN A 688 20.88 -20.92 21.54
C ASN A 688 20.72 -22.00 22.63
N GLU A 689 21.81 -22.29 23.35
CA GLU A 689 21.86 -23.29 24.41
C GLU A 689 22.40 -22.68 25.72
N LEU A 690 21.96 -23.22 26.86
CA LEU A 690 22.48 -22.85 28.17
C LEU A 690 23.95 -23.25 28.29
N ILE A 691 24.84 -22.28 28.49
CA ILE A 691 26.25 -22.50 28.85
C ILE A 691 26.32 -23.07 30.27
N GLY A 692 25.59 -22.46 31.20
CA GLY A 692 25.43 -22.90 32.57
C GLY A 692 24.76 -21.86 33.45
N THR A 693 24.43 -22.26 34.69
CA THR A 693 23.87 -21.37 35.71
C THR A 693 24.90 -21.08 36.78
N ALA A 694 25.33 -19.82 36.88
CA ALA A 694 26.21 -19.36 37.94
C ALA A 694 25.41 -19.04 39.21
N VAL A 695 25.84 -19.61 40.33
CA VAL A 695 25.23 -19.38 41.66
C VAL A 695 26.32 -19.04 42.65
N PRO A 696 26.23 -17.92 43.39
CA PRO A 696 27.22 -17.56 44.40
C PRO A 696 27.37 -18.64 45.48
N GLU A 697 28.59 -18.87 45.98
CA GLU A 697 28.88 -19.94 46.96
C GLU A 697 28.22 -19.71 48.34
N GLU A 698 27.94 -18.45 48.69
CA GLU A 698 27.29 -18.06 49.94
C GLU A 698 25.96 -17.39 49.65
N ASP A 699 24.96 -17.53 50.53
CA ASP A 699 23.68 -16.82 50.41
C ASP A 699 23.93 -15.32 50.60
N ILE A 700 23.78 -14.54 49.53
CA ILE A 700 24.04 -13.11 49.51
C ILE A 700 22.71 -12.36 49.62
N TYR A 701 22.60 -11.53 50.65
CA TYR A 701 21.48 -10.60 50.77
C TYR A 701 21.76 -9.34 49.95
N LEU A 702 21.11 -9.24 48.81
CA LEU A 702 21.18 -8.09 47.89
C LEU A 702 19.92 -7.24 47.99
N SER A 703 20.07 -5.92 47.95
CA SER A 703 18.94 -4.99 47.83
C SER A 703 18.56 -4.73 46.37
N SER A 704 19.55 -4.64 45.49
CA SER A 704 19.39 -4.42 44.05
C SER A 704 20.62 -4.88 43.26
N THR A 705 20.43 -5.07 41.96
CA THR A 705 21.47 -5.51 41.01
C THR A 705 21.38 -4.73 39.71
N ASN A 706 22.54 -4.42 39.13
CA ASN A 706 22.71 -3.73 37.85
C ASN A 706 23.78 -4.46 37.02
N ILE A 707 23.45 -4.93 35.82
CA ILE A 707 24.40 -5.59 34.93
C ILE A 707 25.24 -4.49 34.28
N LEU A 708 26.57 -4.56 34.41
CA LEU A 708 27.47 -3.56 33.85
C LEU A 708 27.92 -3.90 32.42
N GLY A 709 27.96 -5.19 32.10
CA GLY A 709 28.36 -5.72 30.80
C GLY A 709 29.48 -6.76 30.93
N THR A 710 30.06 -7.17 29.80
CA THR A 710 31.19 -8.10 29.78
C THR A 710 32.52 -7.42 29.47
N TYR A 711 33.60 -7.99 30.03
CA TYR A 711 34.96 -7.62 29.71
C TYR A 711 35.89 -8.83 29.93
N ASP A 712 36.81 -9.08 28.99
CA ASP A 712 37.77 -10.22 29.01
C ASP A 712 37.15 -11.58 29.40
N GLY A 713 35.98 -11.91 28.86
CA GLY A 713 35.28 -13.20 29.10
C GLY A 713 34.58 -13.32 30.46
N THR A 714 34.48 -12.22 31.20
CA THR A 714 33.79 -12.13 32.48
C THR A 714 32.61 -11.15 32.39
N LEU A 715 31.45 -11.55 32.87
CA LEU A 715 30.29 -10.68 33.06
C LEU A 715 30.37 -10.01 34.44
N TYR A 716 30.25 -8.68 34.46
CA TYR A 716 30.30 -7.89 35.68
C TYR A 716 28.90 -7.40 36.07
N ILE A 717 28.51 -7.68 37.32
CA ILE A 717 27.23 -7.25 37.88
C ILE A 717 27.52 -6.44 39.14
N ALA A 718 27.09 -5.19 39.18
CA ALA A 718 27.11 -4.38 40.40
C ALA A 718 25.96 -4.78 41.30
N CYS A 719 26.26 -5.00 42.58
CA CYS A 719 25.33 -5.47 43.58
C CYS A 719 25.34 -4.52 44.77
N SER A 720 24.16 -4.09 45.24
CA SER A 720 24.03 -3.34 46.49
C SER A 720 23.86 -4.27 47.68
N ASP A 721 24.70 -4.10 48.70
CA ASP A 721 24.65 -4.85 49.95
C ASP A 721 24.72 -3.92 51.19
N LEU A 722 24.76 -4.52 52.39
CA LEU A 722 24.77 -3.77 53.67
C LEU A 722 26.02 -2.90 53.89
N ASN A 723 27.07 -3.07 53.10
CA ASN A 723 28.37 -2.39 53.22
C ASN A 723 28.67 -1.45 52.05
N GLY A 724 27.86 -1.44 50.99
CA GLY A 724 28.03 -0.54 49.84
C GLY A 724 27.78 -1.24 48.51
N ILE A 725 28.74 -1.10 47.60
CA ILE A 725 28.74 -1.72 46.27
C ILE A 725 29.71 -2.91 46.29
N SER A 726 29.23 -4.05 45.86
CA SER A 726 30.02 -5.24 45.59
C SER A 726 29.93 -5.60 44.11
N LEU A 727 30.97 -6.22 43.57
CA LEU A 727 30.97 -6.76 42.22
C LEU A 727 30.78 -8.28 42.28
N LEU A 728 29.82 -8.76 41.49
CA LEU A 728 29.69 -10.16 41.16
C LEU A 728 30.32 -10.37 39.77
N GLU A 729 31.48 -11.02 39.77
CA GLU A 729 32.23 -11.41 38.58
C GLU A 729 31.78 -12.81 38.17
N VAL A 730 31.25 -12.97 36.96
CA VAL A 730 30.77 -14.25 36.44
C VAL A 730 31.63 -14.68 35.26
N ASP A 731 32.42 -15.73 35.43
CA ASP A 731 33.18 -16.38 34.36
C ASP A 731 32.20 -17.06 33.40
N ILE A 732 32.17 -16.59 32.15
CA ILE A 732 31.17 -17.01 31.17
C ILE A 732 31.41 -18.46 30.75
N GLU A 733 32.66 -18.85 30.50
CA GLU A 733 33.03 -20.18 30.00
C GLU A 733 32.69 -21.31 31.01
N ASN A 734 32.92 -21.05 32.30
CA ASN A 734 32.77 -22.06 33.35
C ASN A 734 31.47 -21.92 34.14
N ALA A 735 30.69 -20.85 33.90
CA ALA A 735 29.49 -20.49 34.67
C ALA A 735 29.75 -20.49 36.19
N THR A 736 30.89 -19.93 36.59
CA THR A 736 31.26 -19.76 38.01
C THR A 736 31.28 -18.29 38.35
N CYS A 737 30.84 -17.92 39.54
CA CYS A 737 30.87 -16.53 39.98
C CYS A 737 31.64 -16.33 41.28
N LYS A 738 32.15 -15.11 41.43
CA LYS A 738 32.93 -14.65 42.56
C LYS A 738 32.36 -13.31 42.99
N PHE A 739 32.12 -13.16 44.30
CA PHE A 739 31.55 -11.96 44.88
C PHE A 739 32.61 -11.23 45.71
N GLU A 740 32.91 -9.99 45.36
CA GLU A 740 33.89 -9.17 46.07
C GLU A 740 33.35 -7.78 46.44
N PRO A 741 33.60 -7.30 47.68
CA PRO A 741 33.36 -5.91 48.03
C PRO A 741 34.18 -4.99 47.13
N PHE A 742 33.54 -3.99 46.54
CA PHE A 742 34.14 -3.12 45.53
C PHE A 742 34.34 -1.70 46.04
N MET A 743 33.25 -1.00 46.42
CA MET A 743 33.31 0.39 46.90
C MET A 743 32.32 0.70 48.02
N ASP A 744 32.73 1.59 48.93
CA ASP A 744 31.86 2.11 49.98
C ASP A 744 30.93 3.21 49.41
N TYR A 745 29.61 2.97 49.45
CA TYR A 745 28.60 3.98 49.12
C TYR A 745 27.30 3.71 49.89
N ASP A 746 26.89 4.64 50.76
CA ASP A 746 25.76 4.45 51.67
C ASP A 746 24.42 4.73 50.97
N SER A 747 24.00 3.82 50.09
CA SER A 747 22.70 3.84 49.40
C SER A 747 22.13 2.44 49.26
N TYR A 748 20.80 2.31 49.38
CA TYR A 748 20.09 1.05 49.14
C TYR A 748 20.19 0.58 47.68
N ASP A 749 20.40 1.53 46.77
CA ASP A 749 20.39 1.38 45.32
C ASP A 749 21.71 1.82 44.70
N ALA A 750 22.80 1.60 45.45
CA ALA A 750 24.15 2.03 45.08
C ALA A 750 24.62 1.48 43.71
N CYS A 751 24.18 0.29 43.32
CA CYS A 751 24.59 -0.37 42.08
C CYS A 751 24.08 0.33 40.81
N TYR A 752 22.98 1.08 40.88
CA TYR A 752 22.48 1.87 39.75
C TYR A 752 23.30 3.15 39.53
N TYR A 753 24.29 3.43 40.39
CA TYR A 753 25.27 4.49 40.20
C TYR A 753 26.60 3.96 39.67
N CYS A 754 26.59 2.79 39.05
CA CYS A 754 27.73 2.17 38.37
C CYS A 754 27.40 1.97 36.89
N SER A 755 28.36 2.26 36.02
CA SER A 755 28.36 1.93 34.60
C SER A 755 29.72 1.35 34.20
N MET A 756 29.79 0.65 33.08
CA MET A 756 31.05 0.17 32.50
C MET A 756 31.03 0.43 31.00
N ASN A 757 32.17 0.86 30.45
CA ASN A 757 32.34 0.99 29.00
C ASN A 757 32.95 -0.28 28.38
N GLY A 758 33.03 -0.35 27.06
CA GLY A 758 33.58 -1.50 26.34
C GLY A 758 35.08 -1.78 26.56
N ASP A 759 35.81 -0.83 27.16
CA ASP A 759 37.24 -0.96 27.50
C ASP A 759 37.46 -1.48 28.93
N GLY A 760 36.39 -1.93 29.62
CA GLY A 760 36.49 -2.48 30.98
C GLY A 760 36.72 -1.40 32.04
N ILE A 761 36.33 -0.15 31.77
CA ILE A 761 36.43 0.94 32.72
C ILE A 761 35.10 1.12 33.43
N ILE A 762 35.08 0.84 34.74
CA ILE A 762 33.91 1.00 35.60
C ILE A 762 33.90 2.42 36.14
N THR A 763 32.82 3.17 35.91
CA THR A 763 32.62 4.48 36.52
C THR A 763 31.49 4.41 37.53
N CYS A 764 31.71 4.90 38.75
CA CYS A 764 30.66 4.93 39.75
C CYS A 764 30.75 6.07 40.76
N LEU A 765 29.71 6.20 41.57
CA LEU A 765 29.74 7.05 42.77
C LEU A 765 30.30 6.27 43.96
N SER A 766 31.19 6.90 44.72
CA SER A 766 31.82 6.33 45.91
C SER A 766 31.89 7.35 47.05
N THR A 767 32.22 6.91 48.26
CA THR A 767 32.29 7.78 49.46
C THR A 767 33.71 7.86 50.02
N LYS A 768 34.23 9.07 50.24
CA LYS A 768 35.50 9.31 50.95
C LYS A 768 35.40 8.85 52.41
N ASN A 769 36.55 8.59 53.04
CA ASN A 769 36.68 8.31 54.48
C ASN A 769 36.06 9.36 55.42
N ASN A 770 35.81 10.59 54.95
CA ASN A 770 35.16 11.67 55.70
C ASN A 770 33.66 11.81 55.41
N GLY A 771 33.09 10.99 54.52
CA GLY A 771 31.66 10.97 54.17
C GLY A 771 31.28 11.74 52.90
N ASP A 772 32.23 12.31 52.17
CA ASP A 772 31.93 13.08 50.95
C ASP A 772 31.83 12.15 49.72
N THR A 773 30.87 12.41 48.83
CA THR A 773 30.72 11.72 47.54
C THR A 773 31.90 12.01 46.60
N MET A 774 32.31 11.03 45.80
CA MET A 774 33.25 11.17 44.68
C MET A 774 32.71 10.46 43.44
N VAL A 775 33.23 10.88 42.29
CA VAL A 775 33.16 10.11 41.05
C VAL A 775 34.43 9.27 40.99
N THR A 776 34.31 7.95 40.85
CA THR A 776 35.47 7.05 40.78
C THR A 776 35.45 6.28 39.48
N VAL A 777 36.61 6.27 38.83
CA VAL A 777 36.91 5.50 37.63
C VAL A 777 37.82 4.35 38.05
N TYR A 778 37.47 3.13 37.71
CA TYR A 778 38.22 1.94 38.01
C TYR A 778 38.53 1.19 36.72
N ASP A 779 39.82 0.92 36.51
CA ASP A 779 40.33 0.20 35.35
C ASP A 779 40.55 -1.27 35.73
N LEU A 780 39.84 -2.17 35.06
CA LEU A 780 39.90 -3.62 35.29
C LEU A 780 41.25 -4.23 34.90
N ASP A 781 41.95 -3.69 33.89
CA ASP A 781 43.25 -4.19 33.46
C ASP A 781 44.37 -3.79 34.42
N GLU A 782 44.34 -2.54 34.88
CA GLU A 782 45.37 -1.99 35.78
C GLU A 782 45.13 -2.33 37.26
N ASP A 783 43.93 -2.81 37.62
CA ASP A 783 43.46 -2.98 39.00
C ASP A 783 43.72 -1.69 39.81
N SER A 784 43.27 -0.57 39.26
CA SER A 784 43.56 0.75 39.80
C SER A 784 42.34 1.67 39.69
N SER A 785 42.20 2.58 40.66
CA SER A 785 41.16 3.61 40.63
C SER A 785 41.73 5.02 40.72
N GLU A 786 41.06 5.91 39.99
CA GLU A 786 41.21 7.35 40.11
C GLU A 786 39.87 7.94 40.57
N SER A 787 39.92 8.94 41.46
CA SER A 787 38.71 9.56 42.01
C SER A 787 38.75 11.06 41.84
N TYR A 788 37.64 11.62 41.37
CA TYR A 788 37.45 13.03 41.10
C TYR A 788 36.45 13.63 42.09
N ASP A 789 36.60 14.92 42.37
CA ASP A 789 35.75 15.62 43.33
C ASP A 789 34.31 15.74 42.81
N TYR A 790 33.35 15.47 43.69
CA TYR A 790 31.93 15.71 43.44
C TYR A 790 31.57 17.12 43.96
N PRO A 791 31.34 18.11 43.10
CA PRO A 791 31.30 19.52 43.51
C PRO A 791 30.03 19.92 44.26
N HIS A 792 28.92 19.21 44.06
CA HIS A 792 27.64 19.55 44.67
C HIS A 792 27.45 18.87 46.04
N GLU A 793 28.02 19.46 47.09
CA GLU A 793 27.80 19.02 48.47
C GLU A 793 26.28 18.96 48.75
N THR A 794 25.77 17.78 49.15
CA THR A 794 24.36 17.47 49.47
C THR A 794 23.38 17.21 48.32
N ALA A 795 23.83 17.20 47.06
CA ALA A 795 22.96 16.82 45.93
C ALA A 795 22.74 15.30 45.87
N SER A 796 21.51 14.90 45.57
CA SER A 796 21.15 13.53 45.19
C SER A 796 21.46 13.29 43.71
N PRO A 797 22.24 12.26 43.36
CA PRO A 797 22.49 11.89 41.96
C PRO A 797 21.20 11.42 41.28
N VAL A 798 21.10 11.65 39.97
CA VAL A 798 19.93 11.25 39.15
C VAL A 798 20.22 9.98 38.33
N GLY A 799 21.48 9.56 38.18
CA GLY A 799 21.88 8.34 37.49
C GLY A 799 23.36 8.01 37.66
N ALA A 800 23.80 6.90 37.06
CA ALA A 800 25.21 6.54 37.01
C ALA A 800 26.02 7.60 36.23
N PRO A 801 27.26 7.90 36.66
CA PRO A 801 28.20 8.60 35.81
C PRO A 801 28.43 7.80 34.51
N VAL A 802 28.46 8.46 33.36
CA VAL A 802 28.67 7.82 32.06
C VAL A 802 29.98 8.31 31.47
N LEU A 803 30.91 7.39 31.17
CA LEU A 803 32.19 7.70 30.54
C LEU A 803 32.09 7.50 29.03
N GLU A 804 32.21 8.58 28.26
CA GLU A 804 32.24 8.55 26.80
C GLU A 804 33.50 9.28 26.30
N GLY A 805 34.41 8.55 25.66
CA GLY A 805 35.75 9.06 25.35
C GLY A 805 36.53 9.39 26.63
N ASP A 806 37.03 10.62 26.73
CA ASP A 806 37.78 11.12 27.90
C ASP A 806 36.87 11.87 28.91
N LEU A 807 35.54 11.89 28.70
CA LEU A 807 34.58 12.72 29.43
C LEU A 807 33.63 11.87 30.29
N ILE A 808 33.49 12.23 31.57
CA ILE A 808 32.51 11.62 32.46
C ILE A 808 31.34 12.58 32.66
N PHE A 809 30.17 12.21 32.17
CA PHE A 809 28.92 12.94 32.37
C PHE A 809 28.29 12.55 33.71
N VAL A 810 27.99 13.55 34.54
CA VAL A 810 27.40 13.35 35.86
C VAL A 810 26.17 14.23 36.05
N PHE A 811 25.10 13.64 36.58
CA PHE A 811 23.78 14.24 36.69
C PHE A 811 23.29 14.23 38.13
N ASP A 812 22.91 15.39 38.67
CA ASP A 812 22.33 15.51 40.00
C ASP A 812 21.27 16.61 40.13
N GLU A 813 20.56 16.64 41.27
CA GLU A 813 19.47 17.59 41.51
C GLU A 813 19.87 19.09 41.48
N ASN A 814 21.16 19.40 41.63
CA ASN A 814 21.71 20.75 41.62
C ASN A 814 22.32 21.14 40.26
N GLY A 815 22.45 20.20 39.32
CA GLY A 815 22.88 20.44 37.94
C GLY A 815 23.73 19.31 37.37
N SER A 816 24.15 19.49 36.12
CA SER A 816 25.05 18.55 35.43
C SER A 816 26.47 19.10 35.41
N PHE A 817 27.45 18.21 35.53
CA PHE A 817 28.85 18.55 35.36
C PHE A 817 29.57 17.43 34.61
N ILE A 818 30.68 17.78 33.99
CA ILE A 818 31.51 16.88 33.20
C ILE A 818 32.89 16.83 33.85
N VAL A 819 33.44 15.64 34.03
CA VAL A 819 34.84 15.47 34.43
C VAL A 819 35.65 15.14 33.19
N ASP A 820 36.57 16.03 32.81
CA ASP A 820 37.57 15.76 31.78
C ASP A 820 38.73 15.00 32.43
N THR A 821 38.79 13.69 32.17
CA THR A 821 39.77 12.79 32.78
C THR A 821 41.20 13.07 32.33
N LYS A 822 41.37 13.70 31.17
CA LYS A 822 42.67 13.97 30.55
C LYS A 822 43.30 15.27 31.03
N GLU A 823 42.48 16.32 31.15
CA GLU A 823 42.93 17.61 31.66
C GLU A 823 42.80 17.71 33.20
N ASP A 824 42.12 16.76 33.86
CA ASP A 824 41.83 16.76 35.30
C ASP A 824 41.05 18.02 35.72
N GLU A 825 40.03 18.36 34.92
CA GLU A 825 39.19 19.54 35.11
C GLU A 825 37.70 19.18 35.21
N ILE A 826 36.96 19.94 36.04
CA ILE A 826 35.49 19.84 36.15
C ILE A 826 34.87 20.98 35.35
N ILE A 827 34.01 20.63 34.41
CA ILE A 827 33.35 21.53 33.48
C ILE A 827 31.87 21.59 33.84
N PHE A 828 31.34 22.81 33.92
CA PHE A 828 29.91 23.06 34.15
C PHE A 828 29.30 23.56 32.84
N PRO A 829 28.60 22.71 32.07
CA PRO A 829 27.94 23.13 30.85
C PRO A 829 26.91 24.22 31.14
N ASP A 830 26.79 25.19 30.24
CA ASP A 830 25.79 26.26 30.36
C ASP A 830 24.40 25.68 30.04
N ILE A 831 23.60 25.42 31.07
CA ILE A 831 22.22 24.95 30.94
C ILE A 831 21.29 26.17 31.05
N PRO A 832 20.37 26.39 30.09
CA PRO A 832 19.46 27.53 30.10
C PRO A 832 18.67 27.72 31.41
N ASP A 833 18.51 28.98 31.84
CA ASP A 833 17.84 29.35 33.10
C ASP A 833 16.42 28.76 33.21
N GLY A 834 16.16 28.05 34.31
CA GLY A 834 14.83 27.55 34.67
C GLY A 834 14.48 26.14 34.15
N LYS A 835 15.47 25.43 33.59
CA LYS A 835 15.37 24.01 33.23
C LYS A 835 15.68 23.11 34.43
N GLU A 836 15.09 21.92 34.45
CA GLU A 836 15.41 20.85 35.41
C GLU A 836 16.77 20.22 35.09
N ALA A 837 17.32 19.42 36.00
CA ALA A 837 18.60 18.72 35.78
C ALA A 837 18.54 17.79 34.56
N CYS A 838 19.65 17.69 33.81
CA CYS A 838 19.76 16.70 32.74
C CYS A 838 19.79 15.28 33.34
N THR A 839 19.33 14.31 32.56
CA THR A 839 19.26 12.89 32.93
C THR A 839 19.83 11.97 31.85
N LEU A 840 20.21 12.52 30.69
CA LEU A 840 20.74 11.78 29.54
C LEU A 840 21.92 12.55 28.93
N SER A 841 22.89 11.81 28.42
CA SER A 841 24.00 12.28 27.58
C SER A 841 24.07 11.45 26.29
N ALA A 842 24.69 12.03 25.27
CA ALA A 842 25.24 11.32 24.13
C ALA A 842 26.49 12.07 23.65
N TYR A 843 27.49 11.34 23.17
CA TYR A 843 28.75 11.89 22.66
C TYR A 843 29.10 11.30 21.30
N ASP A 844 29.43 12.17 20.35
CA ASP A 844 29.98 11.79 19.07
C ASP A 844 31.52 11.85 19.12
N PRO A 845 32.22 10.71 19.17
CA PRO A 845 33.67 10.68 19.27
C PRO A 845 34.39 11.20 18.02
N GLU A 846 33.74 11.22 16.85
CA GLU A 846 34.36 11.67 15.60
C GLU A 846 34.36 13.19 15.50
N SER A 847 33.24 13.82 15.83
CA SER A 847 33.09 15.28 15.76
C SER A 847 33.46 15.98 17.07
N GLY A 848 33.42 15.27 18.20
CA GLY A 848 33.59 15.79 19.55
C GLY A 848 32.37 16.56 20.08
N TYR A 849 31.24 16.52 19.38
CA TYR A 849 29.98 17.10 19.86
C TYR A 849 29.35 16.20 20.91
N PHE A 850 28.57 16.80 21.81
CA PHE A 850 27.78 16.06 22.78
C PHE A 850 26.42 16.72 23.01
N ALA A 851 25.44 15.93 23.40
CA ALA A 851 24.11 16.39 23.74
C ALA A 851 23.80 16.04 25.19
N LEU A 852 23.13 16.96 25.89
CA LEU A 852 22.58 16.73 27.22
C LEU A 852 21.07 16.98 27.18
N SER A 853 20.29 16.10 27.79
CA SER A 853 18.84 16.23 27.81
C SER A 853 18.27 16.10 29.21
N GLY A 854 17.22 16.87 29.50
CA GLY A 854 16.38 16.75 30.70
C GLY A 854 14.90 16.75 30.32
N THR A 855 14.03 17.09 31.27
CA THR A 855 12.57 17.13 31.01
C THR A 855 12.22 18.23 30.00
N GLY A 856 11.93 17.84 28.75
CA GLY A 856 11.37 18.73 27.74
C GLY A 856 12.38 19.63 27.03
N TYR A 857 13.67 19.28 27.00
CA TYR A 857 14.69 20.02 26.25
C TYR A 857 15.92 19.17 25.96
N ILE A 858 16.63 19.50 24.88
CA ILE A 858 17.94 18.93 24.53
C ILE A 858 18.90 20.09 24.25
N CYS A 859 20.09 20.06 24.86
CA CYS A 859 21.15 21.04 24.64
C CYS A 859 22.29 20.37 23.87
N LEU A 860 22.64 20.92 22.70
CA LEU A 860 23.75 20.45 21.88
C LEU A 860 24.98 21.32 22.12
N TYR A 861 26.13 20.70 22.34
CA TYR A 861 27.40 21.36 22.62
C TYR A 861 28.47 20.91 21.62
N ASN A 862 29.43 21.80 21.33
CA ASN A 862 30.60 21.47 20.52
C ASN A 862 31.75 20.94 21.41
N GLY A 863 32.84 20.47 20.77
CA GLY A 863 34.03 20.00 21.49
C GLY A 863 34.82 21.06 22.29
N GLU A 864 34.41 22.33 22.26
CA GLU A 864 34.93 23.40 23.14
C GLU A 864 33.98 23.68 24.32
N PHE A 865 32.98 22.82 24.56
CA PHE A 865 31.94 22.92 25.60
C PHE A 865 31.05 24.17 25.47
N GLU A 866 30.99 24.78 24.28
CA GLU A 866 30.09 25.90 23.99
C GLU A 866 28.73 25.37 23.54
N LEU A 867 27.65 25.92 24.11
CA LEU A 867 26.28 25.62 23.69
C LEU A 867 26.08 26.06 22.23
N VAL A 868 25.72 25.10 21.37
CA VAL A 868 25.47 25.30 19.94
C VAL A 868 24.00 25.65 19.72
N GLU A 869 23.09 24.85 20.28
CA GLU A 869 21.65 25.01 20.11
C GLU A 869 20.86 24.45 21.31
N GLU A 870 19.73 25.10 21.63
CA GLU A 870 18.73 24.60 22.60
C GLU A 870 17.49 24.12 21.83
N ILE A 871 17.26 22.81 21.84
CA ILE A 871 16.13 22.19 21.17
C ILE A 871 14.97 22.07 22.17
N ASP A 872 13.87 22.78 21.90
CA ASP A 872 12.65 22.75 22.71
C ASP A 872 11.77 21.54 22.36
N VAL A 873 11.70 20.60 23.30
CA VAL A 873 10.81 19.43 23.25
C VAL A 873 9.85 19.40 24.44
N SER A 874 9.46 20.57 24.97
CA SER A 874 8.66 20.71 26.21
C SER A 874 7.27 20.07 26.20
N TYR A 875 6.82 19.57 25.04
CA TYR A 875 5.58 18.84 24.88
C TYR A 875 5.70 17.34 25.14
N ALA A 876 6.91 16.80 25.35
CA ALA A 876 7.15 15.37 25.56
C ALA A 876 8.38 15.12 26.47
N PRO A 877 8.40 14.04 27.27
CA PRO A 877 9.63 13.59 27.90
C PRO A 877 10.60 13.00 26.87
N VAL A 878 11.91 13.12 27.11
CA VAL A 878 12.96 12.50 26.29
C VAL A 878 13.37 11.19 26.95
N LEU A 879 13.25 10.08 26.22
CA LEU A 879 13.49 8.72 26.71
C LEU A 879 14.88 8.20 26.36
N GLY A 880 15.48 8.73 25.29
CA GLY A 880 16.84 8.40 24.86
C GLY A 880 17.33 9.41 23.83
N ILE A 881 18.65 9.61 23.81
CA ILE A 881 19.35 10.41 22.80
C ILE A 881 20.61 9.65 22.39
N ASP A 882 20.98 9.72 21.12
CA ASP A 882 22.22 9.14 20.62
C ASP A 882 22.68 9.80 19.31
N PHE A 883 23.95 9.72 18.97
CA PHE A 883 24.50 10.17 17.69
C PHE A 883 24.63 9.02 16.69
N LEU A 884 24.11 9.23 15.50
CA LEU A 884 24.21 8.29 14.39
C LEU A 884 25.04 8.88 13.26
N THR A 885 26.01 8.13 12.75
CA THR A 885 26.81 8.50 11.56
C THR A 885 26.68 7.42 10.49
N ILE A 886 25.98 7.74 9.38
CA ILE A 886 25.77 6.82 8.25
C ILE A 886 26.89 6.93 7.22
N ASP A 887 27.26 8.17 6.86
CA ASP A 887 28.37 8.49 5.94
C ASP A 887 29.21 9.59 6.59
N GLU A 888 30.51 9.32 6.82
CA GLU A 888 31.47 10.28 7.38
C GLU A 888 31.49 11.62 6.61
N SER A 889 31.07 11.65 5.35
CA SER A 889 31.03 12.85 4.52
C SER A 889 29.78 13.72 4.71
N GLU A 890 28.69 13.18 5.26
CA GLU A 890 27.44 13.89 5.53
C GLU A 890 27.34 14.43 6.96
N GLY A 891 28.20 13.94 7.87
CA GLY A 891 28.21 14.31 9.29
C GLY A 891 27.23 13.47 10.12
N SER A 892 27.33 13.58 11.44
CA SER A 892 26.47 12.87 12.37
C SER A 892 25.10 13.53 12.49
N MET A 893 24.10 12.74 12.88
CA MET A 893 22.78 13.20 13.26
C MET A 893 22.47 12.80 14.71
N LEU A 894 21.82 13.70 15.44
CA LEU A 894 21.34 13.43 16.79
C LEU A 894 19.93 12.83 16.71
N LEU A 895 19.80 11.61 17.20
CA LEU A 895 18.54 10.90 17.41
C LEU A 895 17.97 11.26 18.78
N ALA A 896 16.66 11.46 18.86
CA ALA A 896 15.95 11.72 20.11
C ALA A 896 14.63 10.97 20.14
N VAL A 897 14.52 10.00 21.05
CA VAL A 897 13.29 9.23 21.28
C VAL A 897 12.46 9.95 22.33
N LEU A 898 11.22 10.29 21.98
CA LEU A 898 10.30 11.01 22.84
C LEU A 898 9.19 10.09 23.35
N GLY A 899 8.80 10.24 24.62
CA GLY A 899 7.70 9.48 25.23
C GLY A 899 6.30 9.92 24.79
N THR A 900 6.22 10.57 23.62
CA THR A 900 4.96 10.77 22.89
C THR A 900 4.85 9.81 21.71
N GLY A 901 5.75 8.81 21.62
CA GLY A 901 5.81 7.87 20.50
C GLY A 901 6.44 8.47 19.25
N TYR A 902 7.51 9.28 19.39
CA TYR A 902 8.18 9.87 18.23
C TYR A 902 9.70 9.74 18.29
N LEU A 903 10.30 9.32 17.18
CA LEU A 903 11.73 9.46 16.91
C LEU A 903 11.97 10.77 16.16
N GLN A 904 12.73 11.67 16.78
CA GLN A 904 13.13 12.94 16.17
C GLN A 904 14.60 12.94 15.81
N ARG A 905 14.93 13.65 14.74
CA ARG A 905 16.27 13.67 14.14
C ARG A 905 16.70 15.11 13.93
N TYR A 906 17.91 15.40 14.37
CA TYR A 906 18.53 16.71 14.29
C TYR A 906 19.92 16.59 13.66
N ASP A 907 20.38 17.63 12.99
CA ASP A 907 21.75 17.71 12.50
C ASP A 907 22.72 17.76 13.70
N GLY A 908 23.68 16.84 13.75
CA GLY A 908 24.54 16.65 14.92
C GLY A 908 25.51 17.81 15.18
N ALA A 909 25.75 18.67 14.18
CA ALA A 909 26.66 19.81 14.31
C ALA A 909 25.95 21.15 14.54
N THR A 910 24.68 21.27 14.15
CA THR A 910 23.93 22.53 14.17
C THR A 910 22.65 22.48 15.01
N GLY A 911 22.12 21.29 15.31
CA GLY A 911 20.83 21.12 15.97
C GLY A 911 19.62 21.42 15.08
N GLU A 912 19.81 21.62 13.77
CA GLU A 912 18.69 21.85 12.84
C GLU A 912 17.79 20.60 12.76
N PHE A 913 16.48 20.78 12.89
CA PHE A 913 15.51 19.70 12.79
C PHE A 913 15.49 19.08 11.38
N LEU A 914 15.82 17.80 11.29
CA LEU A 914 15.86 17.03 10.03
C LEU A 914 14.53 16.33 9.75
N GLY A 915 13.90 15.76 10.77
CA GLY A 915 12.66 15.01 10.59
C GLY A 915 12.13 14.38 11.88
N ARG A 916 10.90 13.87 11.80
CA ARG A 916 10.28 13.06 12.85
C ARG A 916 9.54 11.88 12.26
N THR A 917 9.49 10.80 13.01
CA THR A 917 8.81 9.55 12.67
C THR A 917 8.00 9.12 13.88
N GLU A 918 6.77 8.66 13.66
CA GLU A 918 5.93 8.09 14.70
C GLU A 918 6.38 6.65 14.97
N ILE A 919 6.37 6.27 16.24
CA ILE A 919 6.72 4.94 16.75
C ILE A 919 5.40 4.29 17.14
N THR A 920 5.15 3.08 16.67
CA THR A 920 3.84 2.43 16.86
C THR A 920 3.61 2.07 18.32
N HIS A 921 4.66 1.66 19.04
CA HIS A 921 4.57 1.33 20.45
C HIS A 921 4.71 2.57 21.34
N ASP A 922 3.80 2.75 22.31
CA ASP A 922 3.97 3.77 23.35
C ASP A 922 4.97 3.26 24.39
N TYR A 923 6.14 3.87 24.45
CA TYR A 923 7.17 3.47 25.40
C TYR A 923 6.80 3.75 26.87
N ALA A 924 5.73 4.48 27.18
CA ALA A 924 5.16 4.60 28.53
C ALA A 924 6.19 4.65 29.69
N ASP A 925 7.06 5.67 29.68
CA ASP A 925 8.19 5.91 30.61
C ASP A 925 9.40 4.94 30.52
N SER A 926 9.43 4.01 29.57
CA SER A 926 10.58 3.12 29.30
C SER A 926 11.75 3.90 28.70
N LYS A 927 12.97 3.64 29.17
CA LYS A 927 14.18 4.27 28.63
C LYS A 927 14.69 3.49 27.41
N VAL A 928 15.36 4.21 26.52
CA VAL A 928 16.16 3.55 25.47
C VAL A 928 17.38 2.93 26.13
N THR A 929 17.56 1.63 25.90
CA THR A 929 18.70 0.86 26.41
C THR A 929 19.81 0.76 25.38
N GLU A 930 19.45 0.72 24.10
CA GLU A 930 20.39 0.54 22.99
C GLU A 930 19.85 1.19 21.71
N CYS A 931 20.77 1.76 20.92
CA CYS A 931 20.52 2.28 19.59
C CYS A 931 21.64 1.80 18.66
N GLU A 932 21.32 0.88 17.76
CA GLU A 932 22.30 0.25 16.87
C GLU A 932 22.03 0.61 15.41
N TYR A 933 23.08 0.86 14.62
CA TYR A 933 22.98 0.96 13.17
C TYR A 933 23.62 -0.24 12.49
N ASP A 934 22.81 -0.93 11.70
CA ASP A 934 23.23 -2.06 10.88
C ASP A 934 23.40 -1.61 9.42
N PRO A 935 24.65 -1.53 8.90
CA PRO A 935 24.91 -1.13 7.54
C PRO A 935 24.59 -2.21 6.49
N GLU A 936 24.48 -3.48 6.88
CA GLU A 936 24.12 -4.57 5.96
C GLU A 936 22.64 -4.50 5.59
N TRP A 937 21.80 -4.27 6.61
CA TRP A 937 20.36 -4.08 6.45
C TRP A 937 19.95 -2.64 6.18
N ASN A 938 20.89 -1.68 6.32
CA ASN A 938 20.61 -0.24 6.28
C ASN A 938 19.46 0.13 7.22
N ALA A 939 19.52 -0.40 8.44
CA ALA A 939 18.47 -0.30 9.44
C ALA A 939 19.04 0.22 10.77
N VAL A 940 18.20 0.91 11.53
CA VAL A 940 18.50 1.29 12.92
C VAL A 940 17.58 0.52 13.84
N TYR A 941 18.16 -0.14 14.85
CA TYR A 941 17.42 -0.83 15.90
C TYR A 941 17.40 0.05 17.14
N ILE A 942 16.20 0.35 17.64
CA ILE A 942 16.04 1.08 18.89
C ILE A 942 15.42 0.11 19.88
N THR A 943 16.19 -0.26 20.89
CA THR A 943 15.74 -1.15 21.96
C THR A 943 15.41 -0.33 23.20
N THR A 944 14.26 -0.66 23.77
CA THR A 944 13.82 -0.20 25.09
C THR A 944 13.71 -1.41 26.01
N ASP A 945 13.37 -1.19 27.28
CA ASP A 945 13.17 -2.26 28.26
C ASP A 945 12.17 -3.36 27.81
N SER A 946 11.28 -3.07 26.85
CA SER A 946 10.20 -4.00 26.48
C SER A 946 9.93 -4.16 24.99
N VAL A 947 10.65 -3.48 24.11
CA VAL A 947 10.43 -3.51 22.65
C VAL A 947 11.72 -3.21 21.91
N THR A 948 11.93 -3.89 20.78
CA THR A 948 12.92 -3.52 19.77
C THR A 948 12.21 -3.05 18.50
N ASP A 949 12.43 -1.81 18.09
CA ASP A 949 11.87 -1.25 16.86
C ASP A 949 12.93 -1.17 15.76
N VAL A 950 12.52 -1.52 14.54
CA VAL A 950 13.39 -1.57 13.37
C VAL A 950 13.01 -0.45 12.41
N PHE A 951 13.94 0.47 12.17
CA PHE A 951 13.75 1.61 11.27
C PHE A 951 14.58 1.45 9.99
N ASP A 952 13.94 1.56 8.84
CA ASP A 952 14.64 1.73 7.56
C ASP A 952 15.33 3.10 7.53
N VAL A 953 16.63 3.16 7.18
CA VAL A 953 17.40 4.42 7.24
C VAL A 953 17.14 5.35 6.05
N ASP A 954 16.77 4.81 4.88
CA ASP A 954 16.52 5.62 3.68
C ASP A 954 15.35 6.60 3.87
N TYR A 955 14.34 6.18 4.65
CA TYR A 955 13.14 6.97 4.93
C TYR A 955 12.98 7.29 6.42
N PHE A 956 13.71 6.62 7.31
CA PHE A 956 13.48 6.57 8.76
C PHE A 956 12.01 6.30 9.04
N TYR A 957 11.57 5.13 8.61
CA TYR A 957 10.21 4.65 8.85
C TYR A 957 10.32 3.30 9.56
N GLU A 958 9.50 3.11 10.59
CA GLU A 958 9.42 1.86 11.34
C GLU A 958 8.86 0.75 10.44
N ILE A 959 9.66 -0.26 10.15
CA ILE A 959 9.29 -1.39 9.27
C ILE A 959 8.93 -2.65 10.06
N ALA A 960 9.35 -2.74 11.32
CA ALA A 960 8.97 -3.79 12.24
C ALA A 960 9.01 -3.26 13.69
N THR A 961 8.18 -3.84 14.53
CA THR A 961 8.18 -3.66 15.98
C THR A 961 8.19 -5.06 16.56
N ILE A 962 9.11 -5.32 17.47
CA ILE A 962 9.32 -6.63 18.08
C ILE A 962 8.98 -6.51 19.56
N PRO A 963 7.74 -6.85 19.95
CA PRO A 963 7.31 -6.75 21.33
C PRO A 963 8.12 -7.71 22.21
N ARG A 964 8.44 -7.26 23.43
CA ARG A 964 9.20 -8.00 24.43
C ARG A 964 10.59 -8.40 23.93
N GLY A 965 11.15 -7.60 23.02
CA GLY A 965 12.51 -7.70 22.54
C GLY A 965 13.52 -7.35 23.62
N ILE A 966 14.59 -8.14 23.69
CA ILE A 966 15.77 -7.90 24.54
C ILE A 966 16.84 -7.14 23.74
N GLY A 967 16.81 -7.25 22.41
CA GLY A 967 17.74 -6.58 21.49
C GLY A 967 17.99 -7.39 20.23
N HIS A 968 18.85 -6.86 19.35
CA HIS A 968 19.39 -7.55 18.18
C HIS A 968 20.79 -8.08 18.49
N HIS A 969 21.10 -9.29 18.05
CA HIS A 969 22.42 -9.89 18.16
C HIS A 969 23.07 -9.93 16.78
N ALA A 970 23.98 -8.99 16.50
CA ALA A 970 24.59 -8.80 15.19
C ALA A 970 25.38 -10.01 14.69
N GLY A 971 26.09 -10.72 15.58
CA GLY A 971 26.85 -11.92 15.21
C GLY A 971 26.05 -13.06 14.60
N THR A 972 24.76 -13.19 14.94
CA THR A 972 23.85 -14.22 14.40
C THR A 972 22.72 -13.65 13.54
N ASP A 973 22.57 -12.33 13.52
CA ASP A 973 21.43 -11.61 12.91
C ASP A 973 20.08 -12.11 13.45
N ARG A 974 19.94 -12.11 14.79
CA ARG A 974 18.75 -12.60 15.50
C ARG A 974 18.20 -11.54 16.44
N PHE A 975 16.88 -11.46 16.53
CA PHE A 975 16.20 -10.70 17.57
C PHE A 975 15.81 -11.62 18.71
N TYR A 976 16.37 -11.39 19.90
CA TYR A 976 16.01 -12.15 21.09
C TYR A 976 14.80 -11.53 21.76
N VAL A 977 13.83 -12.37 22.14
CA VAL A 977 12.53 -11.92 22.64
C VAL A 977 12.01 -12.84 23.74
N LEU A 978 11.14 -12.30 24.58
CA LEU A 978 10.46 -13.04 25.63
C LEU A 978 9.03 -13.41 25.21
N SER A 979 8.69 -14.70 25.19
CA SER A 979 7.31 -15.17 25.04
C SER A 979 6.60 -15.28 26.38
N LEU A 980 5.27 -15.25 26.37
CA LEU A 980 4.42 -15.42 27.55
C LEU A 980 3.44 -16.56 27.30
N VAL A 981 3.86 -17.80 27.59
CA VAL A 981 3.01 -18.98 27.35
C VAL A 981 1.98 -19.16 28.48
N ASP A 982 2.28 -18.65 29.68
CA ASP A 982 1.33 -18.57 30.80
C ASP A 982 1.43 -17.22 31.53
N LEU A 983 0.41 -16.85 32.31
CA LEU A 983 0.33 -15.55 33.01
C LEU A 983 1.47 -15.30 34.03
N SER A 984 2.36 -16.27 34.27
CA SER A 984 3.36 -16.25 35.34
C SER A 984 4.81 -16.45 34.92
N CYS A 985 5.06 -16.98 33.72
CA CYS A 985 6.38 -17.39 33.26
C CYS A 985 6.65 -16.85 31.85
N GLN A 986 7.80 -16.20 31.68
CA GLN A 986 8.29 -15.77 30.38
C GLN A 986 9.39 -16.71 29.92
N TYR A 987 9.48 -16.97 28.62
CA TYR A 987 10.50 -17.85 28.05
C TYR A 987 11.35 -17.09 27.06
N LEU A 988 12.66 -17.32 27.10
CA LEU A 988 13.57 -16.79 26.09
C LEU A 988 13.37 -17.54 24.77
N GLY A 989 13.40 -16.79 23.68
CA GLY A 989 13.56 -17.33 22.34
C GLY A 989 14.03 -16.24 21.39
N TYR A 990 14.00 -16.53 20.10
CA TYR A 990 14.42 -15.58 19.09
C TYR A 990 13.66 -15.72 17.78
N PHE A 991 13.80 -14.68 16.96
CA PHE A 991 13.48 -14.67 15.53
C PHE A 991 14.76 -14.43 14.72
N GLU A 992 14.88 -15.09 13.57
CA GLU A 992 15.85 -14.67 12.55
C GLU A 992 15.40 -13.34 11.94
N HIS A 993 16.35 -12.53 11.48
CA HIS A 993 16.02 -11.30 10.76
C HIS A 993 15.49 -11.63 9.36
N TYR A 994 14.18 -11.43 9.15
CA TYR A 994 13.53 -11.74 7.88
C TYR A 994 13.87 -10.74 6.78
N THR A 995 14.19 -11.29 5.62
CA THR A 995 14.19 -10.55 4.36
C THR A 995 12.77 -10.27 3.88
N LEU A 996 12.61 -9.27 3.02
CA LEU A 996 11.31 -9.02 2.38
C LEU A 996 10.81 -10.23 1.57
N GLU A 997 11.70 -10.96 0.89
CA GLU A 997 11.32 -12.13 0.08
C GLU A 997 10.72 -13.25 0.95
N GLU A 998 11.24 -13.46 2.15
CA GLU A 998 10.70 -14.44 3.12
C GLU A 998 9.32 -14.00 3.63
N ILE A 999 9.14 -12.73 3.99
CA ILE A 999 7.83 -12.21 4.41
C ILE A 999 6.81 -12.32 3.27
N GLU A 1000 7.23 -12.04 2.02
CA GLU A 1000 6.39 -12.19 0.83
C GLU A 1000 5.94 -13.64 0.60
N GLU A 1001 6.85 -14.61 0.74
CA GLU A 1001 6.54 -16.04 0.60
C GLU A 1001 5.55 -16.49 1.68
N ARG A 1002 5.80 -16.14 2.94
CA ARG A 1002 4.91 -16.42 4.08
C ARG A 1002 3.53 -15.82 3.88
N ALA A 1003 3.45 -14.55 3.48
CA ALA A 1003 2.19 -13.88 3.19
C ALA A 1003 1.39 -14.62 2.09
N ALA A 1004 2.07 -15.10 1.04
CA ALA A 1004 1.43 -15.84 -0.03
C ALA A 1004 0.94 -17.23 0.43
N GLU A 1005 1.67 -17.91 1.30
CA GLU A 1005 1.27 -19.17 1.92
C GLU A 1005 0.06 -18.99 2.84
N MET A 1006 0.06 -17.97 3.69
CA MET A 1006 -1.07 -17.65 4.60
C MET A 1006 -2.36 -17.30 3.87
N LEU A 1007 -2.29 -16.74 2.66
CA LEU A 1007 -3.48 -16.51 1.85
C LEU A 1007 -4.08 -17.80 1.28
N ASP A 1008 -3.27 -18.85 1.11
CA ASP A 1008 -3.64 -20.13 0.50
C ASP A 1008 -4.54 -20.00 -0.75
N GLY A 1009 -4.18 -19.08 -1.64
CA GLY A 1009 -4.92 -18.83 -2.88
C GLY A 1009 -6.25 -18.09 -2.73
N TYR A 1010 -6.57 -17.54 -1.54
CA TYR A 1010 -7.64 -16.58 -1.36
C TYR A 1010 -7.51 -15.43 -2.36
N GLU A 1011 -8.59 -15.18 -3.10
CA GLU A 1011 -8.75 -13.99 -3.93
C GLU A 1011 -9.97 -13.19 -3.46
N MET A 1012 -9.73 -11.92 -3.16
CA MET A 1012 -10.80 -10.95 -2.89
C MET A 1012 -11.77 -10.86 -4.07
N ALA A 1013 -13.07 -10.73 -3.78
CA ALA A 1013 -14.11 -10.68 -4.81
C ALA A 1013 -13.90 -9.52 -5.79
N ALA A 1014 -14.27 -9.69 -7.06
CA ALA A 1014 -14.06 -8.66 -8.09
C ALA A 1014 -14.76 -7.31 -7.79
N GLU A 1015 -15.91 -7.37 -7.10
CA GLU A 1015 -16.64 -6.18 -6.65
C GLU A 1015 -15.83 -5.41 -5.59
N GLU A 1016 -15.26 -6.13 -4.62
CA GLU A 1016 -14.48 -5.59 -3.52
C GLU A 1016 -13.10 -5.09 -3.97
N ARG A 1017 -12.39 -5.84 -4.83
CA ARG A 1017 -11.14 -5.39 -5.48
C ARG A 1017 -11.29 -4.05 -6.20
N SER A 1018 -12.47 -3.79 -6.77
CA SER A 1018 -12.76 -2.54 -7.45
C SER A 1018 -12.82 -1.33 -6.51
N LEU A 1019 -13.13 -1.54 -5.23
CA LEU A 1019 -13.11 -0.49 -4.19
C LEU A 1019 -11.71 0.05 -3.97
N TYR A 1020 -10.70 -0.84 -4.03
CA TYR A 1020 -9.29 -0.52 -3.86
C TYR A 1020 -8.56 -0.14 -5.18
N GLY A 1021 -9.28 -0.14 -6.31
CA GLY A 1021 -8.71 0.17 -7.62
C GLY A 1021 -7.74 -0.89 -8.14
N ILE A 1022 -7.92 -2.16 -7.75
CA ILE A 1022 -7.08 -3.30 -8.13
C ILE A 1022 -7.42 -3.82 -9.52
#